data_AF-A0A978SVM9-F1
#
_entry.id   AF-A0A978SVM9-F1
#
_cell.length_a   1.000
_cell.length_b   1.000
_cell.length_c   1.000
_cell.angle_alpha   90.00
_cell.angle_beta   90.00
_cell.angle_gamma   90.00
#
_symmetry.space_group_name_H-M   'P 1'
#
loop_
_entity.id
_entity.type
_entity.pdbx_description
1 polymer ?
#
loop_
_entity_poly.entity_id
_entity_poly.type
_entity_poly.pdbx_seq_one_letter_code
_entity_poly.pdbx_strand_id
1 'polypeptide(L)'
;MTENPALKISSFNRKIYRRLKLALSLQLRRQIFIVACDNLLLRDRLALSLQEELNNPSFGIYNGSIQPSEKLIFPRLVSLRLSLRYPNPLAEISKWLTENPQPKNVSSLPAFQIWGVEQLTRQPPAVQWSFINYLQEINSTSHEWNLVLWVPQPWLVSIKQSAPEFWNLRTGVFEFEGEPTPSPLTNASHDNLYYENFYEENPTAHSQSRNRKGCDRISKKSFVTDNSIDNNVSSWENITAAQLTADTVTVSDFDKTSEEKATSEISPGDDTTKIRDSILVATNAETSLEKKQPEENVEIKEINQSLEKLFIFLSQETENQVHFQPLIELANLIKDAASENASWEMSLLQKQSLQILEALAYSYQQAASPNALATAYHRLGDLWRDCISRGDSTLQSLTIAIHAYEKMLELLQGVATVEPDTLNALGNLYWMFSRNLTSLEQKILYLEKAIQAYEAALINIQPQEQTQLCATIQNNLGAVYSDLARYCAPADNLEKAVKAYQAALEYCRLTAENTDSSAIQYAATVNNLGTAYWNLAQHRNSVTNLKQAIATYNEAIRYYTPTQHPLEYAMIQNNLGTAYWNLAQYEQPENYLLLAISAYEVALKYRTPQVAPGACAATQNNLGTAYWHLANYYKRKPKEYFQYLQQALAAYEATLYLAEQLANNSQTAKPLTFDIYSTHNNLALVHYQLATDSSFPIEQDSRLHHLETALHHHLQALNGWHDQPEFYEKELNFVIQNIRTFYREFGLQGQIIALSKVPANLLPEILPKL
;
A
#
# COMPACT_ATOMS: atom_id res chain seq x y z
N MET A 1 32.32 36.96 16.48
CA MET A 1 31.58 35.92 15.73
C MET A 1 31.16 36.50 14.39
N THR A 2 31.94 36.27 13.34
CA THR A 2 31.59 36.68 11.96
C THR A 2 30.99 35.47 11.23
N GLU A 3 29.77 35.65 10.72
CA GLU A 3 28.83 34.61 10.26
C GLU A 3 29.16 34.05 8.87
N ASN A 4 28.70 32.82 8.59
CA ASN A 4 28.47 32.35 7.23
C ASN A 4 27.19 33.02 6.68
N PRO A 5 27.29 33.95 5.71
CA PRO A 5 26.13 34.68 5.17
C PRO A 5 25.15 33.79 4.37
N ALA A 6 25.51 32.52 4.11
CA ALA A 6 24.78 31.61 3.23
C ALA A 6 23.57 30.91 3.89
N LEU A 7 23.47 30.90 5.22
CA LEU A 7 22.33 30.30 5.94
C LEU A 7 21.16 31.29 6.02
N LYS A 8 20.34 31.35 4.96
CA LYS A 8 19.01 31.98 5.01
C LYS A 8 18.05 31.12 5.85
N ILE A 9 18.10 31.31 7.17
CA ILE A 9 17.21 30.69 8.16
C ILE A 9 16.57 31.77 9.06
N SER A 10 15.39 31.47 9.60
CA SER A 10 14.61 32.37 10.47
C SER A 10 15.42 32.85 11.69
N SER A 11 15.05 34.00 12.27
CA SER A 11 15.70 34.51 13.47
C SER A 11 15.58 33.56 14.67
N PHE A 12 14.51 32.76 14.71
CA PHE A 12 14.30 31.72 15.72
C PHE A 12 15.29 30.56 15.53
N ASN A 13 15.30 29.95 14.34
CA ASN A 13 16.21 28.85 14.00
C ASN A 13 17.68 29.25 14.16
N ARG A 14 18.01 30.52 13.85
CA ARG A 14 19.35 31.06 14.07
C ARG A 14 19.77 31.07 15.54
N LYS A 15 18.85 31.37 16.48
CA LYS A 15 19.13 31.32 17.93
C LYS A 15 19.36 29.88 18.38
N ILE A 16 18.55 28.93 17.92
CA ILE A 16 18.69 27.51 18.25
C ILE A 16 20.01 26.95 17.72
N TYR A 17 20.34 27.24 16.46
CA TYR A 17 21.62 26.86 15.83
C TYR A 17 22.83 27.38 16.60
N ARG A 18 22.83 28.66 17.00
CA ARG A 18 23.91 29.25 17.81
C ARG A 18 24.09 28.54 19.16
N ARG A 19 22.99 28.14 19.81
CA ARG A 19 23.03 27.40 21.08
C ARG A 19 23.58 26.00 20.90
N LEU A 20 23.13 25.27 19.88
CA LEU A 20 23.63 23.92 19.56
C LEU A 20 25.13 23.95 19.23
N LYS A 21 25.54 24.88 18.35
CA LYS A 21 26.94 25.09 18.00
C LYS A 21 27.79 25.44 19.22
N LEU A 22 27.33 26.37 20.07
CA LEU A 22 28.04 26.74 21.28
C LEU A 22 28.21 25.51 22.19
N ALA A 23 27.15 24.75 22.43
CA ALA A 23 27.20 23.55 23.28
C ALA A 23 28.23 22.52 22.78
N LEU A 24 28.32 22.30 21.47
CA LEU A 24 29.32 21.42 20.88
C LEU A 24 30.75 21.99 20.93
N SER A 25 30.90 23.31 20.78
CA SER A 25 32.20 23.98 20.84
C SER A 25 32.87 23.93 22.21
N LEU A 26 32.10 23.69 23.29
CA LEU A 26 32.61 23.57 24.65
C LEU A 26 33.40 22.26 24.89
N GLN A 27 33.29 21.27 23.99
CA GLN A 27 34.00 19.99 24.07
C GLN A 27 33.87 19.27 25.43
N LEU A 28 32.73 19.46 26.10
CA LEU A 28 32.39 18.68 27.29
C LEU A 28 32.30 17.19 26.89
N ARG A 29 32.66 16.30 27.82
CA ARG A 29 32.68 14.86 27.56
C ARG A 29 31.28 14.28 27.64
N ARG A 30 30.99 13.25 26.83
CA ARG A 30 29.80 12.38 26.95
C ARG A 30 28.47 13.11 26.80
N GLN A 31 28.44 14.12 25.94
CA GLN A 31 27.23 14.91 25.71
C GLN A 31 26.36 14.25 24.66
N ILE A 32 25.05 14.19 24.92
CA ILE A 32 24.05 13.68 23.97
C ILE A 32 23.05 14.80 23.70
N PHE A 33 23.01 15.29 22.48
CA PHE A 33 22.06 16.30 22.03
C PHE A 33 21.05 15.66 21.09
N ILE A 34 19.77 15.90 21.33
CA ILE A 34 18.70 15.50 20.41
C ILE A 34 18.25 16.74 19.67
N VAL A 35 18.25 16.68 18.34
CA VAL A 35 17.90 17.80 17.49
C VAL A 35 16.68 17.45 16.68
N ALA A 36 15.56 18.11 16.96
CA ALA A 36 14.30 17.89 16.27
C ALA A 36 14.15 18.86 15.09
N CYS A 37 13.96 18.33 13.88
CA CYS A 37 13.78 19.11 12.67
C CYS A 37 13.00 18.33 11.62
N ASP A 38 11.73 18.69 11.39
CA ASP A 38 10.86 18.03 10.40
C ASP A 38 11.18 18.44 8.95
N ASN A 39 11.74 19.63 8.75
CA ASN A 39 12.13 20.10 7.42
C ASN A 39 13.51 19.53 7.04
N LEU A 40 13.52 18.53 6.15
CA LEU A 40 14.75 17.82 5.75
C LEU A 40 15.77 18.73 5.03
N LEU A 41 15.31 19.66 4.20
CA LEU A 41 16.18 20.64 3.52
C LEU A 41 16.84 21.60 4.51
N LEU A 42 16.12 22.00 5.56
CA LEU A 42 16.67 22.80 6.64
C LEU A 42 17.68 21.98 7.45
N ARG A 43 17.32 20.76 7.87
CA ARG A 43 18.20 19.84 8.59
C ARG A 43 19.53 19.65 7.87
N ASP A 44 19.51 19.30 6.59
CA ASP A 44 20.72 19.02 5.80
C ASP A 44 21.64 20.23 5.72
N ARG A 45 21.07 21.43 5.49
CA ARG A 45 21.83 22.68 5.50
C ARG A 45 22.46 22.98 6.86
N LEU A 46 21.71 22.78 7.95
CA LEU A 46 22.20 23.02 9.31
C LEU A 46 23.31 22.03 9.68
N ALA A 47 23.12 20.76 9.36
CA ALA A 47 24.03 19.68 9.71
C ALA A 47 25.36 19.78 8.95
N LEU A 48 25.30 20.12 7.65
CA LEU A 48 26.48 20.44 6.84
C LEU A 48 27.22 21.67 7.39
N SER A 49 26.50 22.76 7.65
CA SER A 49 27.12 23.98 8.19
C SER A 49 27.77 23.73 9.55
N LEU A 50 27.13 22.94 10.42
CA LEU A 50 27.67 22.57 11.72
C LEU A 50 28.99 21.78 11.59
N GLN A 51 29.07 20.85 10.63
CA GLN A 51 30.28 20.09 10.34
C GLN A 51 31.40 20.98 9.81
N GLU A 52 31.10 21.84 8.83
CA GLU A 52 32.08 22.76 8.23
C GLU A 52 32.64 23.74 9.27
N GLU A 53 31.75 24.35 10.07
CA GLU A 53 32.14 25.37 11.06
C GLU A 53 32.93 24.78 12.23
N LEU A 54 32.64 23.55 12.68
CA LEU A 54 33.35 22.91 13.79
C LEU A 54 34.68 22.25 13.36
N ASN A 55 34.80 21.83 12.10
CA ASN A 55 36.03 21.22 11.57
C ASN A 55 37.01 22.24 10.98
N ASN A 56 36.62 23.52 10.86
CA ASN A 56 37.52 24.56 10.34
C ASN A 56 38.62 24.92 11.36
N PRO A 57 39.92 24.78 11.01
CA PRO A 57 41.05 25.05 11.91
C PRO A 57 41.14 26.51 12.37
N SER A 58 40.46 27.44 11.69
CA SER A 58 40.45 28.87 12.02
C SER A 58 39.60 29.21 13.25
N PHE A 59 38.78 28.27 13.74
CA PHE A 59 37.74 28.55 14.74
C PHE A 59 38.22 28.51 16.21
N GLY A 60 39.52 28.74 16.45
CA GLY A 60 40.13 28.78 17.79
C GLY A 60 41.16 29.90 18.04
N ILE A 61 41.42 30.79 17.08
CA ILE A 61 42.43 31.85 17.23
C ILE A 61 41.77 33.12 17.79
N TYR A 62 41.51 33.13 19.11
CA TYR A 62 41.32 34.36 19.89
C TYR A 62 42.04 34.22 21.23
N ASN A 63 43.35 34.09 21.16
CA ASN A 63 44.32 34.70 22.06
C ASN A 63 45.73 34.35 21.58
N GLY A 64 46.50 35.37 21.19
CA GLY A 64 47.97 35.38 21.14
C GLY A 64 48.68 34.29 20.34
N SER A 65 49.12 34.66 19.13
CA SER A 65 50.35 34.21 18.45
C SER A 65 50.75 32.73 18.53
N ILE A 66 50.52 31.97 17.45
CA ILE A 66 51.41 30.91 16.91
C ILE A 66 51.06 30.68 15.43
N GLN A 67 52.07 30.33 14.63
CA GLN A 67 52.08 30.13 13.17
C GLN A 67 51.09 29.05 12.65
N PRO A 68 50.62 29.14 11.39
CA PRO A 68 49.70 28.19 10.79
C PRO A 68 50.45 26.96 10.28
N SER A 69 50.73 26.01 11.17
CA SER A 69 51.25 24.70 10.78
C SER A 69 50.76 23.62 11.73
N GLU A 70 49.53 23.17 11.52
CA GLU A 70 49.09 21.79 11.72
C GLU A 70 47.62 21.69 11.31
N LYS A 71 47.39 21.10 10.13
CA LYS A 71 46.07 20.63 9.68
C LYS A 71 45.50 19.76 10.81
N LEU A 72 44.26 19.98 11.27
CA LEU A 72 43.62 19.04 12.21
C LEU A 72 43.65 17.64 11.57
N ILE A 73 44.44 16.73 12.14
CA ILE A 73 44.59 15.36 11.64
C ILE A 73 43.34 14.51 12.00
N PHE A 74 42.45 15.01 12.86
CA PHE A 74 41.23 14.31 13.29
C PHE A 74 40.00 15.24 13.28
N PRO A 75 38.87 14.84 12.67
CA PRO A 75 37.66 15.67 12.63
C PRO A 75 37.04 15.85 14.02
N ARG A 76 36.54 17.06 14.31
CA ARG A 76 35.84 17.39 15.56
C ARG A 76 34.38 16.96 15.54
N LEU A 77 33.71 17.09 14.39
CA LEU A 77 32.36 16.59 14.16
C LEU A 77 32.34 15.72 12.90
N VAL A 78 31.83 14.50 13.06
CA VAL A 78 31.69 13.50 11.99
C VAL A 78 30.21 13.29 11.72
N SER A 79 29.82 13.29 10.43
CA SER A 79 28.46 12.95 10.04
C SER A 79 28.37 11.50 9.61
N LEU A 80 27.45 10.78 10.24
CA LEU A 80 27.14 9.40 9.93
C LEU A 80 25.67 9.31 9.51
N ARG A 81 25.38 8.43 8.56
CA ARG A 81 24.01 8.14 8.15
C ARG A 81 23.56 6.87 8.86
N LEU A 82 22.39 6.92 9.48
CA LEU A 82 21.80 5.76 10.10
C LEU A 82 21.46 4.71 9.02
N SER A 83 22.00 3.50 9.16
CA SER A 83 21.60 2.36 8.34
C SER A 83 20.15 1.98 8.63
N LEU A 84 19.33 1.76 7.59
CA LEU A 84 17.94 1.29 7.77
C LEU A 84 17.87 -0.21 8.03
N ARG A 85 18.88 -0.94 7.54
CA ARG A 85 19.04 -2.39 7.74
C ARG A 85 19.43 -2.72 9.18
N TYR A 86 20.21 -1.85 9.81
CA TYR A 86 20.65 -2.00 11.19
C TYR A 86 20.73 -0.62 11.85
N PRO A 87 19.60 -0.07 12.33
CA PRO A 87 19.53 1.31 12.78
C PRO A 87 20.12 1.45 14.19
N ASN A 88 21.39 1.11 14.34
CA ASN A 88 22.12 1.17 15.58
C ASN A 88 23.14 2.31 15.54
N PRO A 89 22.84 3.46 16.17
CA PRO A 89 23.77 4.58 16.27
C PRO A 89 25.14 4.22 16.85
N LEU A 90 25.19 3.28 17.80
CA LEU A 90 26.45 2.84 18.42
C LEU A 90 27.31 2.05 17.45
N ALA A 91 26.70 1.22 16.60
CA ALA A 91 27.44 0.46 15.60
C ALA A 91 28.05 1.37 14.53
N GLU A 92 27.32 2.40 14.09
CA GLU A 92 27.85 3.39 13.14
C GLU A 92 29.07 4.12 13.72
N ILE A 93 28.98 4.55 14.99
CA ILE A 93 30.07 5.21 15.69
C ILE A 93 31.26 4.26 15.87
N SER A 94 31.00 3.03 16.32
CA SER A 94 32.05 2.03 16.60
C SER A 94 32.79 1.62 15.32
N LYS A 95 32.05 1.44 14.23
CA LYS A 95 32.60 1.18 12.90
C LYS A 95 33.52 2.32 12.47
N TRP A 96 33.05 3.56 12.56
CA TRP A 96 33.85 4.72 12.19
C TRP A 96 35.13 4.85 13.03
N LEU A 97 35.04 4.65 14.35
CA LEU A 97 36.20 4.69 15.26
C LEU A 97 37.22 3.58 14.96
N THR A 98 36.75 2.41 14.52
CA THR A 98 37.62 1.30 14.13
C THR A 98 38.35 1.59 12.82
N GLU A 99 37.64 2.18 11.86
CA GLU A 99 38.20 2.58 10.56
C GLU A 99 39.11 3.82 10.68
N ASN A 100 38.93 4.65 11.72
CA ASN A 100 39.64 5.91 11.93
C ASN A 100 40.19 6.02 13.37
N PRO A 101 41.25 5.27 13.71
CA PRO A 101 41.82 5.29 15.05
C PRO A 101 42.42 6.66 15.40
N GLN A 102 42.15 7.15 16.61
CA GLN A 102 42.63 8.46 17.06
C GLN A 102 44.17 8.53 17.13
N PRO A 103 44.80 9.58 16.58
CA PRO A 103 46.23 9.79 16.74
C PRO A 103 46.59 10.03 18.21
N LYS A 104 47.70 9.45 18.68
CA LYS A 104 48.16 9.51 20.08
C LYS A 104 48.36 10.93 20.66
N ASN A 105 48.38 11.96 19.80
CA ASN A 105 48.65 13.36 20.16
C ASN A 105 47.38 14.26 20.16
N VAL A 106 46.18 13.72 19.90
CA VAL A 106 44.94 14.50 19.86
C VAL A 106 44.10 14.22 21.11
N SER A 107 43.89 15.25 21.94
CA SER A 107 43.12 15.16 23.20
C SER A 107 41.64 15.48 23.07
N SER A 108 41.17 15.88 21.88
CA SER A 108 39.76 16.23 21.66
C SER A 108 38.91 14.99 21.38
N LEU A 109 37.81 14.84 22.12
CA LEU A 109 36.82 13.79 21.87
C LEU A 109 36.10 14.04 20.53
N PRO A 110 35.84 13.00 19.72
CA PRO A 110 35.03 13.16 18.52
C PRO A 110 33.58 13.42 18.93
N ALA A 111 32.94 14.34 18.23
CA ALA A 111 31.49 14.41 18.17
C ALA A 111 30.99 13.71 16.91
N PHE A 112 29.87 13.03 17.03
CA PHE A 112 29.16 12.39 15.93
C PHE A 112 27.81 13.06 15.77
N GLN A 113 27.42 13.35 14.54
CA GLN A 113 26.04 13.63 14.20
C GLN A 113 25.47 12.51 13.36
N ILE A 114 24.27 12.06 13.72
CA ILE A 114 23.57 10.99 13.04
C ILE A 114 22.25 11.55 12.51
N TRP A 115 22.04 11.40 11.21
CA TRP A 115 20.78 11.68 10.54
C TRP A 115 20.32 10.46 9.74
N GLY A 116 19.06 10.45 9.29
CA GLY A 116 18.44 9.28 8.66
C GLY A 116 17.36 8.64 9.54
N VAL A 117 17.16 9.10 10.77
CA VAL A 117 16.10 8.62 11.68
C VAL A 117 14.71 8.81 11.08
N GLU A 118 14.49 9.87 10.29
CA GLU A 118 13.25 10.10 9.55
C GLU A 118 12.91 8.97 8.57
N GLN A 119 13.89 8.25 8.06
CA GLN A 119 13.64 7.15 7.13
C GLN A 119 13.11 5.91 7.87
N LEU A 120 13.27 5.85 9.19
CA LEU A 120 12.71 4.77 10.01
C LEU A 120 11.18 4.82 10.05
N THR A 121 10.54 5.98 9.87
CA THR A 121 9.06 6.04 9.85
C THR A 121 8.46 5.21 8.71
N ARG A 122 9.26 4.94 7.67
CA ARG A 122 8.92 4.10 6.51
C ARG A 122 9.28 2.63 6.68
N GLN A 123 9.96 2.29 7.77
CA GLN A 123 10.39 0.93 8.03
C GLN A 123 9.31 0.18 8.82
N PRO A 124 9.24 -1.16 8.69
CA PRO A 124 8.38 -2.00 9.50
C PRO A 124 8.52 -1.65 11.00
N PRO A 125 7.45 -1.76 11.81
CA PRO A 125 7.51 -1.49 13.25
C PRO A 125 8.67 -2.23 13.92
N ALA A 126 9.02 -3.41 13.41
CA ALA A 126 10.15 -4.18 13.91
C ALA A 126 11.49 -3.42 13.86
N VAL A 127 11.78 -2.75 12.73
CA VAL A 127 12.99 -1.96 12.49
C VAL A 127 12.94 -0.62 13.26
N GLN A 128 11.76 -0.02 13.36
CA GLN A 128 11.56 1.15 14.21
C GLN A 128 11.88 0.85 15.68
N TRP A 129 11.40 -0.30 16.17
CA TRP A 129 11.67 -0.76 17.54
C TRP A 129 13.14 -1.14 17.78
N SER A 130 13.85 -1.67 16.78
CA SER A 130 15.27 -1.99 16.96
C SER A 130 16.10 -0.73 17.20
N PHE A 131 15.83 0.37 16.47
CA PHE A 131 16.45 1.66 16.74
C PHE A 131 16.22 2.14 18.18
N ILE A 132 14.99 2.06 18.69
CA ILE A 132 14.68 2.41 20.09
C ILE A 132 15.47 1.55 21.07
N ASN A 133 15.55 0.24 20.83
CA ASN A 133 16.31 -0.68 21.69
C ASN A 133 17.81 -0.36 21.68
N TYR A 134 18.39 -0.09 20.52
CA TYR A 134 19.80 0.30 20.42
C TYR A 134 20.11 1.61 21.15
N LEU A 135 19.16 2.55 21.18
CA LEU A 135 19.32 3.75 22.01
C LEU A 135 19.37 3.40 23.51
N GLN A 136 18.57 2.43 23.97
CA GLN A 136 18.57 1.99 25.38
C GLN A 136 19.90 1.30 25.78
N GLU A 137 20.64 0.73 24.83
CA GLU A 137 21.96 0.13 25.09
C GLU A 137 23.05 1.17 25.37
N ILE A 138 22.80 2.45 25.10
CA ILE A 138 23.74 3.54 25.36
C ILE A 138 23.86 3.74 26.88
N ASN A 139 24.95 3.25 27.48
CA ASN A 139 25.28 3.47 28.90
C ASN A 139 26.03 4.79 29.16
N SER A 140 25.77 5.43 30.30
CA SER A 140 26.41 6.65 30.79
C SER A 140 27.93 6.54 31.07
N THR A 141 28.46 5.35 31.34
CA THR A 141 29.83 5.18 31.86
C THR A 141 30.89 4.79 30.83
N SER A 142 30.51 4.36 29.62
CA SER A 142 31.42 3.66 28.68
C SER A 142 31.85 4.44 27.44
N HIS A 143 31.29 5.62 27.18
CA HIS A 143 31.53 6.35 25.92
C HIS A 143 32.53 7.50 26.09
N GLU A 144 33.44 7.67 25.12
CA GLU A 144 34.42 8.77 25.04
C GLU A 144 34.14 9.62 23.78
N TRP A 145 32.87 9.94 23.54
CA TRP A 145 32.43 10.75 22.38
C TRP A 145 31.17 11.54 22.72
N ASN A 146 30.84 12.50 21.85
CA ASN A 146 29.60 13.28 21.90
C ASN A 146 28.68 12.87 20.75
N LEU A 147 27.37 12.96 20.94
CA LEU A 147 26.36 12.59 19.93
C LEU A 147 25.37 13.72 19.71
N VAL A 148 25.08 14.00 18.44
CA VAL A 148 23.98 14.83 17.95
C VAL A 148 23.05 13.94 17.14
N LEU A 149 21.89 13.60 17.69
CA LEU A 149 20.92 12.76 17.02
C LEU A 149 19.84 13.62 16.36
N TRP A 150 19.85 13.69 15.04
CA TRP A 150 18.84 14.39 14.25
C TRP A 150 17.60 13.52 14.07
N VAL A 151 16.47 14.00 14.58
CA VAL A 151 15.19 13.28 14.57
C VAL A 151 14.08 14.19 14.05
N PRO A 152 13.03 13.66 13.39
CA PRO A 152 11.79 14.42 13.24
C PRO A 152 11.03 14.44 14.59
N GLN A 153 10.08 15.35 14.72
CA GLN A 153 9.29 15.56 15.94
C GLN A 153 8.59 14.29 16.47
N PRO A 154 8.06 13.38 15.62
CA PRO A 154 7.46 12.13 16.09
C PRO A 154 8.48 11.23 16.79
N TRP A 155 9.70 11.15 16.26
CA TRP A 155 10.78 10.38 16.87
C TRP A 155 11.30 11.01 18.16
N LEU A 156 11.26 12.33 18.30
CA LEU A 156 11.53 12.99 19.59
C LEU A 156 10.56 12.49 20.68
N VAL A 157 9.27 12.41 20.35
CA VAL A 157 8.22 11.91 21.25
C VAL A 157 8.40 10.42 21.51
N SER A 158 8.62 9.61 20.47
CA SER A 158 8.82 8.15 20.59
C SER A 158 10.05 7.81 21.43
N ILE A 159 11.18 8.51 21.26
CA ILE A 159 12.37 8.30 22.09
C ILE A 159 12.07 8.64 23.56
N LYS A 160 11.39 9.76 23.81
CA LYS A 160 11.02 10.18 25.16
C LYS A 160 10.12 9.17 25.87
N GLN A 161 9.20 8.52 25.14
CA GLN A 161 8.24 7.57 25.71
C GLN A 161 8.81 6.15 25.80
N SER A 162 9.52 5.72 24.76
CA SER A 162 9.92 4.32 24.54
C SER A 162 11.38 4.03 24.86
N ALA A 163 12.25 5.04 25.01
CA ALA A 163 13.63 4.90 25.47
C ALA A 163 13.94 5.84 26.65
N PRO A 164 13.25 5.70 27.81
CA PRO A 164 13.36 6.64 28.93
C PRO A 164 14.77 6.71 29.53
N GLU A 165 15.52 5.60 29.53
CA GLU A 165 16.90 5.55 30.05
C GLU A 165 17.83 6.39 29.18
N PHE A 166 17.83 6.16 27.86
CA PHE A 166 18.54 7.00 26.91
C PHE A 166 18.10 8.46 26.97
N TRP A 167 16.79 8.70 27.05
CA TRP A 167 16.24 10.04 27.16
C TRP A 167 16.84 10.77 28.36
N ASN A 168 17.01 10.11 29.50
CA ASN A 168 17.61 10.71 30.70
C ASN A 168 19.12 11.03 30.56
N LEU A 169 19.82 10.42 29.60
CA LEU A 169 21.22 10.74 29.30
C LEU A 169 21.39 12.00 28.46
N ARG A 170 20.31 12.50 27.83
CA ARG A 170 20.38 13.69 26.97
C ARG A 170 20.84 14.91 27.77
N THR A 171 21.82 15.62 27.24
CA THR A 171 22.29 16.91 27.74
C THR A 171 21.34 18.03 27.34
N GLY A 172 20.77 17.97 26.15
CA GLY A 172 19.94 19.05 25.63
C GLY A 172 19.07 18.62 24.45
N VAL A 173 17.97 19.34 24.27
CA VAL A 173 17.04 19.19 23.14
C VAL A 173 16.99 20.52 22.37
N PHE A 174 17.12 20.45 21.05
CA PHE A 174 17.11 21.62 20.16
C PHE A 174 16.03 21.41 19.10
N GLU A 175 14.97 22.20 19.14
CA GLU A 175 13.83 22.06 18.22
C GLU A 175 13.89 23.19 17.20
N PHE A 176 13.94 22.82 15.92
CA PHE A 176 13.94 23.72 14.77
C PHE A 176 12.55 23.75 14.15
N GLU A 177 12.08 24.95 13.81
CA GLU A 177 10.79 25.14 13.14
C GLU A 177 10.96 25.05 11.62
N GLY A 178 9.94 24.54 10.93
CA GLY A 178 9.90 24.58 9.47
C GLY A 178 9.94 26.02 8.97
N GLU A 179 10.84 26.33 8.04
CA GLU A 179 10.84 27.64 7.38
C GLU A 179 9.51 27.82 6.63
N PRO A 180 8.79 28.93 6.80
CA PRO A 180 7.60 29.20 6.01
C PRO A 180 7.99 29.20 4.53
N THR A 181 7.25 28.47 3.70
CA THR A 181 7.44 28.47 2.26
C THR A 181 7.34 29.91 1.77
N PRO A 182 8.37 30.48 1.10
CA PRO A 182 8.23 31.80 0.52
C PRO A 182 7.13 31.73 -0.54
N SER A 183 6.02 32.45 -0.32
CA SER A 183 5.00 32.63 -1.35
C SER A 183 5.68 33.19 -2.61
N PRO A 184 5.43 32.62 -3.79
CA PRO A 184 5.86 33.23 -5.03
C PRO A 184 4.98 34.47 -5.20
N LEU A 185 5.53 35.65 -4.92
CA LEU A 185 5.19 36.98 -5.44
C LEU A 185 5.56 38.04 -4.39
N THR A 186 6.72 38.64 -4.53
CA THR A 186 6.94 40.05 -4.16
C THR A 186 8.07 40.59 -5.01
N ASN A 187 7.72 41.04 -6.22
CA ASN A 187 8.40 42.15 -6.87
C ASN A 187 7.37 42.95 -7.66
N ALA A 188 7.29 44.24 -7.30
CA ALA A 188 6.75 45.38 -8.02
C ALA A 188 5.22 45.54 -8.19
N SER A 189 4.72 46.52 -7.42
CA SER A 189 3.92 47.68 -7.84
C SER A 189 2.49 47.50 -8.38
N HIS A 190 1.59 48.14 -7.62
CA HIS A 190 0.42 48.91 -8.02
C HIS A 190 -0.86 48.18 -8.46
N ASP A 191 -1.94 48.69 -7.87
CA ASP A 191 -3.35 48.70 -8.28
C ASP A 191 -4.23 47.48 -7.97
N ASN A 192 -4.90 47.58 -6.81
CA ASN A 192 -6.35 47.71 -6.68
C ASN A 192 -7.25 46.79 -7.54
N LEU A 193 -7.99 45.86 -6.89
CA LEU A 193 -9.45 45.91 -6.69
C LEU A 193 -10.06 44.54 -6.32
N TYR A 194 -11.00 44.59 -5.35
CA TYR A 194 -12.02 43.59 -4.96
C TYR A 194 -11.57 42.27 -4.31
N TYR A 195 -11.69 42.20 -2.98
CA TYR A 195 -12.83 41.58 -2.29
C TYR A 195 -12.71 41.83 -0.77
N GLU A 196 -13.67 42.58 -0.23
CA GLU A 196 -13.82 42.87 1.20
C GLU A 196 -14.37 41.65 1.98
N ASN A 197 -13.71 41.38 3.11
CA ASN A 197 -14.24 41.19 4.46
C ASN A 197 -15.57 40.45 4.68
N PHE A 198 -15.54 39.40 5.51
CA PHE A 198 -16.39 39.28 6.70
C PHE A 198 -15.81 38.26 7.68
N TYR A 199 -15.05 38.72 8.69
CA TYR A 199 -14.95 38.10 10.02
C TYR A 199 -14.41 39.15 11.01
N GLU A 200 -15.32 39.82 11.72
CA GLU A 200 -15.08 40.45 13.04
C GLU A 200 -15.85 39.58 14.04
N GLU A 201 -15.23 38.93 15.03
CA GLU A 201 -14.68 39.38 16.32
C GLU A 201 -15.44 38.66 17.45
N ASN A 202 -14.67 37.98 18.31
CA ASN A 202 -15.09 37.43 19.61
C ASN A 202 -15.44 38.57 20.59
N PRO A 203 -16.17 38.31 21.71
CA PRO A 203 -15.43 38.12 22.98
C PRO A 203 -16.08 37.24 24.08
N THR A 204 -15.22 36.39 24.67
CA THR A 204 -15.01 36.03 26.10
C THR A 204 -16.14 35.76 27.13
N ALA A 205 -15.96 34.61 27.81
CA ALA A 205 -16.00 34.32 29.26
C ALA A 205 -17.33 34.14 30.03
N HIS A 206 -17.57 32.93 30.58
CA HIS A 206 -17.53 32.69 32.04
C HIS A 206 -17.79 31.22 32.43
N SER A 207 -17.10 30.82 33.50
CA SER A 207 -17.28 29.62 34.30
C SER A 207 -18.67 29.51 34.94
N GLN A 208 -19.27 28.31 34.97
CA GLN A 208 -19.95 27.81 36.17
C GLN A 208 -20.27 26.31 36.08
N SER A 209 -20.01 25.64 37.21
CA SER A 209 -20.34 24.26 37.49
C SER A 209 -21.86 24.06 37.61
N ARG A 210 -22.36 22.88 37.24
CA ARG A 210 -23.46 22.22 37.96
C ARG A 210 -23.56 20.73 37.60
N ASN A 211 -23.35 19.93 38.64
CA ASN A 211 -23.81 18.55 38.77
C ASN A 211 -25.31 18.42 38.47
N ARG A 212 -25.71 17.32 37.82
CA ARG A 212 -26.87 16.52 38.23
C ARG A 212 -26.75 15.07 37.76
N LYS A 213 -26.99 14.17 38.73
CA LYS A 213 -27.07 12.71 38.67
C LYS A 213 -28.43 12.24 38.12
N GLY A 214 -28.48 10.97 37.69
CA GLY A 214 -29.67 10.11 37.61
C GLY A 214 -29.86 9.50 36.21
N CYS A 215 -29.56 8.22 36.01
CA CYS A 215 -30.51 7.07 36.00
C CYS A 215 -31.48 7.12 34.79
N ASP A 216 -31.70 6.10 33.96
CA ASP A 216 -31.63 4.65 34.16
C ASP A 216 -31.56 3.87 32.83
N ARG A 217 -31.18 2.60 32.98
CA ARG A 217 -31.35 1.40 32.13
C ARG A 217 -32.49 1.41 31.09
N ILE A 218 -32.23 0.75 29.96
CA ILE A 218 -33.08 -0.17 29.16
C ILE A 218 -32.15 -0.68 28.03
N SER A 219 -32.06 -1.92 27.54
CA SER A 219 -32.44 -3.27 27.94
C SER A 219 -31.83 -4.16 26.83
N LYS A 220 -31.21 -5.29 27.19
CA LYS A 220 -30.84 -6.35 26.23
C LYS A 220 -32.11 -6.87 25.55
N LYS A 221 -32.13 -6.93 24.22
CA LYS A 221 -33.00 -7.85 23.48
C LYS A 221 -32.14 -8.68 22.52
N SER A 222 -32.02 -9.95 22.91
CA SER A 222 -31.72 -11.09 22.06
C SER A 222 -32.73 -11.18 20.93
N PHE A 223 -32.26 -11.41 19.71
CA PHE A 223 -33.05 -12.02 18.66
C PHE A 223 -32.33 -13.27 18.17
N VAL A 224 -33.00 -14.40 18.37
CA VAL A 224 -32.80 -15.68 17.70
C VAL A 224 -33.74 -15.65 16.50
N THR A 225 -33.24 -15.96 15.31
CA THR A 225 -34.07 -16.53 14.23
C THR A 225 -33.24 -17.49 13.38
N ASP A 226 -33.92 -18.60 13.07
CA ASP A 226 -33.51 -19.81 12.38
C ASP A 226 -33.07 -19.66 10.92
N ASN A 227 -32.34 -20.70 10.51
CA ASN A 227 -31.85 -21.05 9.18
C ASN A 227 -32.91 -21.03 8.06
N SER A 228 -32.49 -20.56 6.89
CA SER A 228 -32.27 -21.36 5.65
C SER A 228 -32.56 -20.49 4.42
N ILE A 229 -31.63 -20.47 3.46
CA ILE A 229 -31.82 -20.49 2.01
C ILE A 229 -30.43 -20.45 1.35
N ASP A 230 -30.30 -21.29 0.32
CA ASP A 230 -29.10 -21.74 -0.37
C ASP A 230 -28.29 -20.69 -1.14
N ASN A 231 -26.97 -20.79 -0.93
CA ASN A 231 -25.86 -20.85 -1.90
C ASN A 231 -26.03 -20.23 -3.31
N ASN A 232 -25.35 -19.10 -3.55
CA ASN A 232 -24.32 -18.95 -4.59
C ASN A 232 -23.73 -17.53 -4.56
N VAL A 233 -22.58 -17.33 -3.92
CA VAL A 233 -21.77 -16.11 -4.12
C VAL A 233 -20.29 -16.48 -4.07
N SER A 234 -19.70 -16.60 -5.25
CA SER A 234 -18.25 -16.66 -5.45
C SER A 234 -17.73 -15.29 -5.87
N SER A 235 -16.51 -14.99 -5.39
CA SER A 235 -15.56 -13.99 -5.94
C SER A 235 -15.69 -12.50 -5.56
N TRP A 236 -15.37 -12.12 -4.31
CA TRP A 236 -15.13 -10.70 -3.95
C TRP A 236 -14.03 -10.51 -2.91
N GLU A 237 -12.78 -10.83 -3.26
CA GLU A 237 -11.62 -10.47 -2.41
C GLU A 237 -10.37 -10.12 -3.24
N ASN A 238 -10.51 -9.39 -4.35
CA ASN A 238 -9.38 -8.77 -5.06
C ASN A 238 -9.86 -7.57 -5.89
N ILE A 239 -10.35 -6.52 -5.24
CA ILE A 239 -10.64 -5.25 -5.91
C ILE A 239 -10.11 -4.12 -5.03
N THR A 240 -8.81 -3.87 -5.11
CA THR A 240 -8.36 -2.48 -5.18
C THR A 240 -8.46 -2.10 -6.67
N ALA A 241 -9.53 -1.39 -7.03
CA ALA A 241 -9.74 -0.71 -8.31
C ALA A 241 -9.87 -1.55 -9.61
N ALA A 242 -10.51 -2.72 -9.59
CA ALA A 242 -10.93 -3.43 -10.80
C ALA A 242 -12.44 -3.72 -10.79
N GLN A 243 -13.24 -2.68 -10.95
CA GLN A 243 -14.62 -2.71 -11.50
C GLN A 243 -15.14 -1.28 -11.63
N LEU A 244 -14.67 -0.60 -12.66
CA LEU A 244 -15.35 0.53 -13.25
C LEU A 244 -15.19 0.43 -14.77
N THR A 245 -15.83 -0.58 -15.35
CA THR A 245 -16.27 -0.60 -16.75
C THR A 245 -17.48 -1.51 -16.84
N ALA A 246 -18.67 -0.96 -16.61
CA ALA A 246 -19.91 -1.50 -17.14
C ALA A 246 -20.86 -0.31 -17.33
N ASP A 247 -20.63 0.45 -18.40
CA ASP A 247 -21.74 1.10 -19.07
C ASP A 247 -22.57 0.02 -19.75
N THR A 248 -23.67 -0.37 -19.12
CA THR A 248 -24.85 -0.85 -19.85
C THR A 248 -26.09 -0.18 -19.27
N VAL A 249 -26.63 0.72 -20.08
CA VAL A 249 -27.98 1.25 -19.96
C VAL A 249 -28.96 0.08 -19.89
N THR A 250 -29.53 -0.18 -18.71
CA THR A 250 -30.72 -1.01 -18.58
C THR A 250 -31.94 -0.13 -18.78
N VAL A 251 -32.58 -0.23 -19.95
CA VAL A 251 -33.92 0.31 -20.20
C VAL A 251 -34.89 -0.42 -19.25
N SER A 252 -35.46 0.33 -18.31
CA SER A 252 -36.52 -0.15 -17.42
C SER A 252 -37.85 -0.27 -18.16
N ASP A 253 -38.49 -1.41 -17.93
CA ASP A 253 -39.91 -1.76 -18.12
C ASP A 253 -40.86 -0.66 -18.63
N PHE A 254 -41.43 -0.88 -19.81
CA PHE A 254 -42.71 -0.32 -20.22
C PHE A 254 -43.75 -1.44 -20.41
N ASP A 255 -44.93 -1.13 -19.89
CA ASP A 255 -46.16 -1.91 -19.74
C ASP A 255 -46.52 -2.95 -20.83
N LYS A 256 -46.98 -4.10 -20.32
CA LYS A 256 -47.84 -5.05 -21.06
C LYS A 256 -49.27 -4.50 -21.15
N THR A 257 -49.78 -4.26 -22.35
CA THR A 257 -51.21 -4.45 -22.67
C THR A 257 -51.45 -4.68 -24.17
N SER A 258 -52.46 -5.52 -24.45
CA SER A 258 -53.26 -5.70 -25.69
C SER A 258 -52.74 -6.55 -26.86
N GLU A 259 -53.04 -7.86 -26.78
CA GLU A 259 -53.92 -8.66 -27.66
C GLU A 259 -54.17 -8.34 -29.16
N GLU A 260 -54.01 -9.40 -29.96
CA GLU A 260 -54.89 -9.92 -31.05
C GLU A 260 -55.35 -9.02 -32.21
N LYS A 261 -54.97 -9.38 -33.47
CA LYS A 261 -55.85 -10.06 -34.48
C LYS A 261 -55.30 -10.06 -35.92
N ALA A 262 -55.64 -11.15 -36.61
CA ALA A 262 -55.94 -11.30 -38.04
C ALA A 262 -54.80 -11.59 -39.05
N THR A 263 -54.82 -12.85 -39.49
CA THR A 263 -54.24 -13.48 -40.68
C THR A 263 -55.06 -13.26 -41.96
N SER A 264 -54.39 -13.12 -43.12
CA SER A 264 -54.73 -13.50 -44.53
C SER A 264 -54.24 -12.40 -45.49
N GLU A 265 -53.54 -12.59 -46.62
CA GLU A 265 -53.50 -13.64 -47.66
C GLU A 265 -52.26 -13.41 -48.59
N ILE A 266 -51.44 -14.46 -48.86
CA ILE A 266 -50.90 -14.99 -50.16
C ILE A 266 -50.51 -13.95 -51.27
N SER A 267 -49.35 -13.90 -51.99
CA SER A 267 -48.09 -14.66 -52.24
C SER A 267 -47.27 -13.88 -53.33
N PRO A 268 -46.08 -14.28 -53.86
CA PRO A 268 -44.74 -14.43 -53.27
C PRO A 268 -43.62 -13.62 -54.00
N GLY A 269 -42.45 -13.43 -53.35
CA GLY A 269 -41.20 -13.01 -54.01
C GLY A 269 -40.03 -12.68 -53.07
N ASP A 270 -38.93 -13.44 -53.21
CA ASP A 270 -37.53 -13.20 -52.80
C ASP A 270 -37.05 -13.17 -51.33
N ASP A 271 -36.41 -14.29 -50.95
CA ASP A 271 -35.07 -14.41 -50.32
C ASP A 271 -34.61 -13.44 -49.21
N THR A 272 -35.50 -13.11 -48.26
CA THR A 272 -35.11 -12.35 -47.04
C THR A 272 -35.56 -12.96 -45.71
N THR A 273 -36.07 -14.19 -45.71
CA THR A 273 -36.68 -14.82 -44.51
C THR A 273 -35.83 -15.88 -43.80
N LYS A 274 -34.61 -16.19 -44.25
CA LYS A 274 -33.73 -17.17 -43.58
C LYS A 274 -32.83 -16.62 -42.47
N ILE A 275 -32.86 -15.32 -42.19
CA ILE A 275 -32.04 -14.70 -41.13
C ILE A 275 -32.87 -14.29 -39.91
N ARG A 276 -34.20 -14.17 -40.03
CA ARG A 276 -35.07 -13.78 -38.91
C ARG A 276 -35.51 -14.95 -38.02
N ASP A 277 -35.62 -16.16 -38.55
CA ASP A 277 -36.03 -17.34 -37.76
C ASP A 277 -34.88 -17.98 -36.95
N SER A 278 -33.62 -17.58 -37.21
CA SER A 278 -32.48 -18.02 -36.38
C SER A 278 -32.28 -17.18 -35.11
N ILE A 279 -33.00 -16.07 -34.95
CA ILE A 279 -32.83 -15.15 -33.81
C ILE A 279 -33.94 -15.32 -32.75
N LEU A 280 -35.04 -16.03 -33.04
CA LEU A 280 -36.15 -16.22 -32.08
C LEU A 280 -36.25 -17.63 -31.44
N VAL A 281 -35.32 -18.54 -31.74
CA VAL A 281 -35.28 -19.90 -31.13
C VAL A 281 -34.22 -20.02 -30.03
N ALA A 282 -33.40 -18.99 -29.80
CA ALA A 282 -32.32 -19.01 -28.80
C ALA A 282 -32.75 -18.66 -27.36
N THR A 283 -34.04 -18.52 -27.07
CA THR A 283 -34.53 -18.17 -25.72
C THR A 283 -35.31 -19.27 -24.98
N ASN A 284 -35.40 -20.50 -25.51
CA ASN A 284 -36.10 -21.59 -24.80
C ASN A 284 -35.44 -22.98 -25.00
N ALA A 285 -34.13 -23.10 -24.74
CA ALA A 285 -33.44 -24.39 -24.78
C ALA A 285 -32.54 -24.64 -23.56
N GLU A 286 -33.02 -24.31 -22.36
CA GLU A 286 -32.50 -24.89 -21.11
C GLU A 286 -33.38 -26.09 -20.71
N THR A 287 -33.12 -27.25 -21.31
CA THR A 287 -33.39 -28.57 -20.69
C THR A 287 -32.95 -29.67 -21.66
N SER A 288 -31.66 -30.04 -21.68
CA SER A 288 -31.15 -31.40 -22.01
C SER A 288 -29.62 -31.39 -22.17
N LEU A 289 -28.90 -31.17 -21.07
CA LEU A 289 -27.48 -31.49 -20.97
C LEU A 289 -27.34 -33.00 -20.73
N GLU A 290 -27.09 -33.79 -21.78
CA GLU A 290 -26.34 -35.06 -21.67
C GLU A 290 -25.97 -35.72 -23.02
N LYS A 291 -26.18 -35.06 -24.17
CA LYS A 291 -25.86 -35.64 -25.51
C LYS A 291 -24.98 -34.80 -26.46
N LYS A 292 -24.41 -33.65 -26.04
CA LYS A 292 -23.64 -32.75 -26.94
C LYS A 292 -22.11 -32.95 -27.00
N GLN A 293 -21.50 -33.65 -26.04
CA GLN A 293 -20.04 -33.76 -25.94
C GLN A 293 -19.30 -34.36 -27.16
N PRO A 294 -19.84 -35.33 -27.93
CA PRO A 294 -19.10 -35.90 -29.06
C PRO A 294 -18.95 -34.95 -30.25
N GLU A 295 -19.94 -34.10 -30.52
CA GLU A 295 -19.93 -33.15 -31.64
C GLU A 295 -19.04 -31.94 -31.33
N GLU A 296 -19.02 -31.48 -30.07
CA GLU A 296 -18.17 -30.38 -29.59
C GLU A 296 -16.67 -30.71 -29.71
N ASN A 297 -16.27 -31.95 -29.39
CA ASN A 297 -14.88 -32.39 -29.52
C ASN A 297 -14.41 -32.52 -30.99
N VAL A 298 -15.32 -32.78 -31.94
CA VAL A 298 -15.00 -32.80 -33.37
C VAL A 298 -14.78 -31.38 -33.87
N GLU A 299 -15.61 -30.42 -33.47
CA GLU A 299 -15.49 -29.01 -33.88
C GLU A 299 -14.20 -28.37 -33.35
N ILE A 300 -13.79 -28.66 -32.11
CA ILE A 300 -12.49 -28.19 -31.54
C ILE A 300 -11.31 -28.71 -32.36
N LYS A 301 -11.34 -29.99 -32.73
CA LYS A 301 -10.28 -30.61 -33.53
C LYS A 301 -10.20 -29.98 -34.92
N GLU A 302 -11.34 -29.65 -35.53
CA GLU A 302 -11.41 -28.97 -36.83
C GLU A 302 -10.89 -27.52 -36.77
N ILE A 303 -11.21 -26.77 -35.70
CA ILE A 303 -10.68 -25.42 -35.48
C ILE A 303 -9.16 -25.47 -35.33
N ASN A 304 -8.63 -26.37 -34.50
CA ASN A 304 -7.19 -26.53 -34.29
C ASN A 304 -6.46 -26.94 -35.58
N GLN A 305 -7.05 -27.84 -36.37
CA GLN A 305 -6.52 -28.20 -37.69
C GLN A 305 -6.53 -27.02 -38.66
N SER A 306 -7.54 -26.15 -38.59
CA SER A 306 -7.66 -24.97 -39.46
C SER A 306 -6.64 -23.89 -39.06
N LEU A 307 -6.44 -23.66 -37.76
CA LEU A 307 -5.36 -22.82 -37.25
C LEU A 307 -3.98 -23.34 -37.69
N GLU A 308 -3.77 -24.66 -37.66
CA GLU A 308 -2.51 -25.27 -38.10
C GLU A 308 -2.29 -25.13 -39.62
N LYS A 309 -3.34 -25.28 -40.43
CA LYS A 309 -3.27 -25.00 -41.88
C LYS A 309 -2.95 -23.54 -42.15
N LEU A 310 -3.62 -22.61 -41.46
CA LEU A 310 -3.36 -21.18 -41.58
C LEU A 310 -1.91 -20.86 -41.17
N PHE A 311 -1.42 -21.44 -40.08
CA PHE A 311 -0.05 -21.28 -39.62
C PHE A 311 0.96 -21.74 -40.67
N ILE A 312 0.78 -22.94 -41.25
CA ILE A 312 1.66 -23.47 -42.30
C ILE A 312 1.67 -22.53 -43.51
N PHE A 313 0.49 -22.09 -43.94
CA PHE A 313 0.34 -21.15 -45.05
C PHE A 313 1.09 -19.82 -44.78
N LEU A 314 0.84 -19.20 -43.64
CA LEU A 314 1.51 -17.96 -43.25
C LEU A 314 3.03 -18.12 -43.14
N SER A 315 3.49 -19.26 -42.60
CA SER A 315 4.92 -19.56 -42.44
C SER A 315 5.64 -19.81 -43.77
N GLN A 316 4.92 -20.27 -44.80
CA GLN A 316 5.48 -20.40 -46.15
C GLN A 316 5.56 -19.05 -46.86
N GLU A 317 4.64 -18.12 -46.57
CA GLU A 317 4.66 -16.76 -47.12
C GLU A 317 5.70 -15.85 -46.44
N THR A 318 6.06 -16.09 -45.17
CA THR A 318 7.08 -15.28 -44.46
C THR A 318 8.50 -15.44 -44.97
N GLU A 319 8.84 -16.55 -45.62
CA GLU A 319 10.12 -16.67 -46.34
C GLU A 319 10.24 -15.60 -47.45
N ASN A 320 9.12 -15.02 -47.89
CA ASN A 320 9.05 -13.99 -48.92
C ASN A 320 8.54 -12.62 -48.43
N GLN A 321 7.80 -12.52 -47.31
CA GLN A 321 7.15 -11.26 -46.86
C GLN A 321 7.10 -11.10 -45.33
N VAL A 322 7.85 -10.13 -44.80
CA VAL A 322 7.98 -9.81 -43.35
C VAL A 322 6.64 -9.41 -42.70
N HIS A 323 5.67 -8.92 -43.47
CA HIS A 323 4.41 -8.38 -42.95
C HIS A 323 3.48 -9.44 -42.32
N PHE A 324 3.67 -10.73 -42.58
CA PHE A 324 2.87 -11.81 -41.98
C PHE A 324 3.33 -12.24 -40.58
N GLN A 325 4.50 -11.80 -40.11
CA GLN A 325 5.04 -12.23 -38.82
C GLN A 325 4.08 -11.99 -37.62
N PRO A 326 3.42 -10.83 -37.48
CA PRO A 326 2.46 -10.61 -36.38
C PRO A 326 1.23 -11.52 -36.43
N LEU A 327 0.81 -11.94 -37.64
CA LEU A 327 -0.29 -12.89 -37.82
C LEU A 327 0.08 -14.28 -37.32
N ILE A 328 1.32 -14.71 -37.60
CA ILE A 328 1.84 -16.00 -37.12
C ILE A 328 1.88 -16.04 -35.60
N GLU A 329 2.40 -14.98 -34.98
CA GLU A 329 2.51 -14.87 -33.53
C GLU A 329 1.13 -14.94 -32.86
N LEU A 330 0.15 -14.19 -33.37
CA LEU A 330 -1.23 -14.24 -32.89
C LEU A 330 -1.88 -15.61 -33.11
N ALA A 331 -1.68 -16.23 -34.28
CA ALA A 331 -2.22 -17.57 -34.56
C ALA A 331 -1.66 -18.62 -33.59
N ASN A 332 -0.36 -18.56 -33.27
CA ASN A 332 0.25 -19.43 -32.28
C ASN A 332 -0.31 -19.19 -30.88
N LEU A 333 -0.40 -17.93 -30.44
CA LEU A 333 -0.95 -17.60 -29.12
C LEU A 333 -2.41 -18.07 -28.99
N ILE A 334 -3.22 -17.92 -30.04
CA ILE A 334 -4.63 -18.35 -30.05
C ILE A 334 -4.74 -19.87 -30.05
N LYS A 335 -3.86 -20.57 -30.80
CA LYS A 335 -3.77 -22.03 -30.78
C LYS A 335 -3.39 -22.55 -29.40
N ASP A 336 -2.37 -21.96 -28.79
CA ASP A 336 -1.86 -22.39 -27.48
C ASP A 336 -2.86 -22.11 -26.35
N ALA A 337 -3.82 -21.20 -26.55
CA ALA A 337 -4.89 -20.94 -25.58
C ALA A 337 -5.90 -22.12 -25.53
N ALA A 338 -5.84 -23.05 -26.48
CA ALA A 338 -6.60 -24.29 -26.47
C ALA A 338 -5.98 -25.30 -25.49
N SER A 339 -6.63 -25.54 -24.35
CA SER A 339 -6.43 -26.81 -23.64
C SER A 339 -7.21 -27.92 -24.34
N GLU A 340 -6.81 -29.20 -24.16
CA GLU A 340 -7.58 -30.35 -24.66
C GLU A 340 -9.00 -30.44 -24.07
N ASN A 341 -9.33 -29.62 -23.05
CA ASN A 341 -10.64 -29.50 -22.40
C ASN A 341 -11.18 -28.05 -22.44
N ALA A 342 -11.01 -27.34 -23.56
CA ALA A 342 -11.52 -25.97 -23.70
C ALA A 342 -13.06 -25.92 -23.55
N SER A 343 -13.56 -24.91 -22.82
CA SER A 343 -15.00 -24.68 -22.71
C SER A 343 -15.59 -24.32 -24.09
N TRP A 344 -16.89 -24.55 -24.28
CA TRP A 344 -17.60 -24.13 -25.50
C TRP A 344 -17.38 -22.64 -25.83
N GLU A 345 -17.32 -21.78 -24.82
CA GLU A 345 -17.09 -20.34 -24.98
C GLU A 345 -15.70 -20.06 -25.57
N MET A 346 -14.66 -20.76 -25.11
CA MET A 346 -13.31 -20.65 -25.66
C MET A 346 -13.23 -21.17 -27.09
N SER A 347 -13.94 -22.24 -27.41
CA SER A 347 -14.01 -22.77 -28.78
C SER A 347 -14.68 -21.78 -29.75
N LEU A 348 -15.75 -21.12 -29.32
CA LEU A 348 -16.41 -20.07 -30.10
C LEU A 348 -15.48 -18.86 -30.31
N LEU A 349 -14.78 -18.43 -29.26
CA LEU A 349 -13.79 -17.35 -29.31
C LEU A 349 -12.66 -17.66 -30.31
N GLN A 350 -12.16 -18.90 -30.32
CA GLN A 350 -11.13 -19.35 -31.25
C GLN A 350 -11.63 -19.37 -32.70
N LYS A 351 -12.85 -19.86 -32.93
CA LYS A 351 -13.47 -19.86 -34.26
C LYS A 351 -13.60 -18.45 -34.81
N GLN A 352 -14.07 -17.50 -34.00
CA GLN A 352 -14.16 -16.09 -34.39
C GLN A 352 -12.78 -15.47 -34.64
N SER A 353 -11.80 -15.80 -33.79
CA SER A 353 -10.41 -15.34 -33.96
C SER A 353 -9.81 -15.85 -35.27
N LEU A 354 -10.00 -17.15 -35.58
CA LEU A 354 -9.53 -17.76 -36.82
C LEU A 354 -10.11 -17.05 -38.05
N GLN A 355 -11.42 -16.77 -38.07
CA GLN A 355 -12.07 -16.05 -39.16
C GLN A 355 -11.45 -14.66 -39.38
N ILE A 356 -11.12 -13.95 -38.30
CA ILE A 356 -10.46 -12.64 -38.38
C ILE A 356 -9.04 -12.78 -38.93
N LEU A 357 -8.28 -13.78 -38.47
CA LEU A 357 -6.91 -14.03 -38.95
C LEU A 357 -6.87 -14.43 -40.43
N GLU A 358 -7.79 -15.26 -40.90
CA GLU A 358 -7.93 -15.62 -42.32
C GLU A 358 -8.27 -14.40 -43.18
N ALA A 359 -9.20 -13.56 -42.72
CA ALA A 359 -9.57 -12.32 -43.39
C ALA A 359 -8.39 -11.32 -43.44
N LEU A 360 -7.60 -11.23 -42.37
CA LEU A 360 -6.37 -10.43 -42.33
C LEU A 360 -5.34 -10.96 -43.32
N ALA A 361 -5.08 -12.27 -43.34
CA ALA A 361 -4.13 -12.89 -44.26
C ALA A 361 -4.50 -12.61 -45.73
N TYR A 362 -5.77 -12.76 -46.07
CA TYR A 362 -6.28 -12.40 -47.39
C TYR A 362 -6.11 -10.91 -47.70
N SER A 363 -6.40 -10.03 -46.74
CA SER A 363 -6.27 -8.58 -46.91
C SER A 363 -4.81 -8.14 -47.14
N TYR A 364 -3.85 -8.79 -46.48
CA TYR A 364 -2.42 -8.56 -46.75
C TYR A 364 -2.04 -8.96 -48.17
N GLN A 365 -2.51 -10.12 -48.66
CA GLN A 365 -2.25 -10.55 -50.04
C GLN A 365 -2.82 -9.58 -51.08
N GLN A 366 -3.96 -8.97 -50.79
CA GLN A 366 -4.60 -7.98 -51.66
C GLN A 366 -4.07 -6.56 -51.50
N ALA A 367 -2.97 -6.37 -50.74
CA ALA A 367 -2.39 -5.05 -50.46
C ALA A 367 -3.44 -4.05 -49.95
N ALA A 368 -4.30 -4.49 -49.03
CA ALA A 368 -5.32 -3.65 -48.41
C ALA A 368 -4.70 -2.42 -47.72
N SER A 369 -5.49 -1.36 -47.57
CA SER A 369 -5.01 -0.14 -46.92
C SER A 369 -4.67 -0.38 -45.45
N PRO A 370 -3.72 0.37 -44.86
CA PRO A 370 -3.39 0.27 -43.44
C PRO A 370 -4.61 0.41 -42.53
N ASN A 371 -5.58 1.26 -42.88
CA ASN A 371 -6.82 1.43 -42.13
C ASN A 371 -7.71 0.17 -42.12
N ALA A 372 -7.79 -0.54 -43.25
CA ALA A 372 -8.58 -1.77 -43.33
C ALA A 372 -7.96 -2.88 -42.46
N LEU A 373 -6.63 -3.01 -42.51
CA LEU A 373 -5.88 -3.94 -41.66
C LEU A 373 -6.02 -3.55 -40.17
N ALA A 374 -5.85 -2.26 -39.84
CA ALA A 374 -6.01 -1.75 -38.48
C ALA A 374 -7.41 -2.02 -37.92
N THR A 375 -8.45 -1.90 -38.73
CA THR A 375 -9.83 -2.22 -38.33
C THR A 375 -10.00 -3.70 -37.97
N ALA A 376 -9.37 -4.60 -38.72
CA ALA A 376 -9.45 -6.03 -38.43
C ALA A 376 -8.65 -6.42 -37.18
N TYR A 377 -7.46 -5.83 -36.96
CA TYR A 377 -6.74 -5.98 -35.70
C TYR A 377 -7.50 -5.37 -34.51
N HIS A 378 -8.18 -4.24 -34.71
CA HIS A 378 -9.03 -3.64 -33.68
C HIS A 378 -10.12 -4.61 -33.22
N ARG A 379 -10.82 -5.23 -34.17
CA ARG A 379 -11.86 -6.24 -33.88
C ARG A 379 -11.31 -7.46 -33.14
N LEU A 380 -10.11 -7.90 -33.47
CA LEU A 380 -9.46 -9.00 -32.74
C LEU A 380 -9.13 -8.58 -31.30
N GLY A 381 -8.62 -7.35 -31.10
CA GLY A 381 -8.37 -6.77 -29.79
C GLY A 381 -9.63 -6.70 -28.94
N ASP A 382 -10.72 -6.16 -29.49
CA ASP A 382 -12.02 -6.07 -28.82
C ASP A 382 -12.56 -7.44 -28.41
N LEU A 383 -12.48 -8.42 -29.31
CA LEU A 383 -12.93 -9.79 -29.06
C LEU A 383 -12.26 -10.40 -27.81
N TRP A 384 -10.93 -10.25 -27.71
CA TRP A 384 -10.16 -10.77 -26.58
C TRP A 384 -10.31 -9.90 -25.32
N ARG A 385 -10.43 -8.59 -25.45
CA ARG A 385 -10.77 -7.67 -24.33
C ARG A 385 -12.11 -8.05 -23.70
N ASP A 386 -13.13 -8.35 -24.50
CA ASP A 386 -14.46 -8.72 -24.03
C ASP A 386 -14.46 -10.12 -23.37
N CYS A 387 -13.60 -11.03 -23.85
CA CYS A 387 -13.33 -12.29 -23.16
C CYS A 387 -12.70 -12.07 -21.76
N ILE A 388 -11.65 -11.24 -21.68
CA ILE A 388 -11.00 -10.88 -20.42
C ILE A 388 -12.00 -10.25 -19.44
N SER A 389 -12.89 -9.38 -19.94
CA SER A 389 -13.91 -8.71 -19.14
C SER A 389 -14.96 -9.68 -18.57
N ARG A 390 -15.16 -10.85 -19.20
CA ARG A 390 -16.01 -11.93 -18.70
C ARG A 390 -15.31 -12.87 -17.70
N GLY A 391 -14.01 -12.67 -17.45
CA GLY A 391 -13.27 -13.36 -16.39
C GLY A 391 -11.99 -14.08 -16.82
N ASP A 392 -11.75 -14.24 -18.13
CA ASP A 392 -10.54 -14.92 -18.64
C ASP A 392 -9.33 -13.98 -18.71
N SER A 393 -8.86 -13.55 -17.53
CA SER A 393 -7.74 -12.61 -17.37
C SER A 393 -6.35 -13.28 -17.39
N THR A 394 -6.21 -14.40 -18.11
CA THR A 394 -4.93 -15.12 -18.21
C THR A 394 -3.87 -14.26 -18.90
N LEU A 395 -2.59 -14.54 -18.59
CA LEU A 395 -1.47 -13.85 -19.23
C LEU A 395 -1.53 -13.99 -20.76
N GLN A 396 -2.00 -15.13 -21.26
CA GLN A 396 -2.14 -15.41 -22.69
C GLN A 396 -3.25 -14.58 -23.34
N SER A 397 -4.45 -14.54 -22.76
CA SER A 397 -5.57 -13.73 -23.25
C SER A 397 -5.19 -12.24 -23.28
N LEU A 398 -4.53 -11.76 -22.22
CA LEU A 398 -3.98 -10.40 -22.18
C LEU A 398 -2.94 -10.16 -23.27
N THR A 399 -2.02 -11.11 -23.51
CA THR A 399 -1.00 -11.01 -24.56
C THR A 399 -1.65 -10.85 -25.93
N ILE A 400 -2.64 -11.69 -26.26
CA ILE A 400 -3.33 -11.66 -27.56
C ILE A 400 -4.01 -10.30 -27.78
N ALA A 401 -4.78 -9.83 -26.79
CA ALA A 401 -5.47 -8.55 -26.88
C ALA A 401 -4.47 -7.39 -27.07
N ILE A 402 -3.39 -7.35 -26.27
CA ILE A 402 -2.35 -6.33 -26.35
C ILE A 402 -1.68 -6.33 -27.73
N HIS A 403 -1.29 -7.50 -28.26
CA HIS A 403 -0.61 -7.58 -29.55
C HIS A 403 -1.52 -7.11 -30.69
N ALA A 404 -2.81 -7.45 -30.64
CA ALA A 404 -3.78 -6.98 -31.62
C ALA A 404 -3.92 -5.45 -31.61
N TYR A 405 -4.08 -4.83 -30.43
CA TYR A 405 -4.14 -3.37 -30.30
C TYR A 405 -2.82 -2.68 -30.67
N GLU A 406 -1.66 -3.21 -30.25
CA GLU A 406 -0.35 -2.65 -30.61
C GLU A 406 -0.14 -2.67 -32.13
N LYS A 407 -0.54 -3.75 -32.81
CA LYS A 407 -0.44 -3.82 -34.26
C LYS A 407 -1.40 -2.86 -34.97
N MET A 408 -2.61 -2.69 -34.43
CA MET A 408 -3.55 -1.68 -34.90
C MET A 408 -2.95 -0.27 -34.80
N LEU A 409 -2.33 0.07 -33.67
CA LEU A 409 -1.67 1.38 -33.47
C LEU A 409 -0.48 1.57 -34.42
N GLU A 410 0.32 0.54 -34.65
CA GLU A 410 1.46 0.56 -35.59
C GLU A 410 1.00 0.92 -37.01
N LEU A 411 -0.10 0.32 -37.47
CA LEU A 411 -0.66 0.56 -38.81
C LEU A 411 -1.25 1.97 -38.97
N LEU A 412 -1.70 2.59 -37.88
CA LEU A 412 -2.34 3.90 -37.90
C LEU A 412 -1.37 5.08 -37.70
N GLN A 413 -0.07 4.84 -37.44
CA GLN A 413 0.91 5.88 -37.09
C GLN A 413 0.85 7.11 -38.01
N GLY A 414 0.25 8.21 -37.51
CA GLY A 414 0.13 9.49 -38.20
C GLY A 414 -0.96 9.59 -39.28
N VAL A 415 -1.73 8.52 -39.49
CA VAL A 415 -2.77 8.41 -40.53
C VAL A 415 -4.16 8.74 -39.97
N ALA A 416 -4.44 8.37 -38.72
CA ALA A 416 -5.72 8.61 -38.07
C ALA A 416 -5.57 8.83 -36.56
N THR A 417 -6.50 9.59 -35.98
CA THR A 417 -6.66 9.72 -34.53
C THR A 417 -7.31 8.46 -33.96
N VAL A 418 -6.72 7.89 -32.92
CA VAL A 418 -7.25 6.70 -32.25
C VAL A 418 -8.30 7.12 -31.23
N GLU A 419 -9.41 6.39 -31.19
CA GLU A 419 -10.50 6.64 -30.26
C GLU A 419 -10.04 6.54 -28.79
N PRO A 420 -10.44 7.49 -27.91
CA PRO A 420 -10.05 7.47 -26.50
C PRO A 420 -10.44 6.16 -25.77
N ASP A 421 -11.57 5.55 -26.12
CA ASP A 421 -12.02 4.28 -25.54
C ASP A 421 -11.05 3.13 -25.82
N THR A 422 -10.55 3.03 -27.06
CA THR A 422 -9.54 2.05 -27.45
C THR A 422 -8.24 2.21 -26.65
N LEU A 423 -7.80 3.46 -26.46
CA LEU A 423 -6.60 3.76 -25.69
C LEU A 423 -6.80 3.49 -24.18
N ASN A 424 -7.98 3.78 -23.64
CA ASN A 424 -8.35 3.42 -22.27
C ASN A 424 -8.35 1.89 -22.09
N ALA A 425 -8.93 1.14 -23.02
CA ALA A 425 -8.92 -0.32 -23.01
C ALA A 425 -7.49 -0.88 -23.05
N LEU A 426 -6.63 -0.36 -23.92
CA LEU A 426 -5.23 -0.76 -23.99
C LEU A 426 -4.47 -0.45 -22.69
N GLY A 427 -4.72 0.73 -22.09
CA GLY A 427 -4.19 1.08 -20.78
C GLY A 427 -4.58 0.07 -19.69
N ASN A 428 -5.86 -0.32 -19.66
CA ASN A 428 -6.36 -1.35 -18.73
C ASN A 428 -5.66 -2.70 -18.94
N LEU A 429 -5.48 -3.12 -20.20
CA LEU A 429 -4.81 -4.36 -20.54
C LEU A 429 -3.36 -4.36 -20.08
N TYR A 430 -2.60 -3.29 -20.35
CA TYR A 430 -1.22 -3.17 -19.87
C TYR A 430 -1.13 -3.18 -18.34
N TRP A 431 -2.05 -2.51 -17.66
CA TRP A 431 -2.09 -2.49 -16.21
C TRP A 431 -2.36 -3.89 -15.64
N MET A 432 -3.37 -4.59 -16.15
CA MET A 432 -3.66 -5.99 -15.79
C MET A 432 -2.47 -6.91 -16.08
N PHE A 433 -1.85 -6.76 -17.25
CA PHE A 433 -0.67 -7.53 -17.64
C PHE A 433 0.47 -7.35 -16.66
N SER A 434 0.80 -6.11 -16.26
CA SER A 434 1.88 -5.84 -15.29
C SER A 434 1.69 -6.57 -13.95
N ARG A 435 0.45 -6.77 -13.50
CA ARG A 435 0.14 -7.40 -12.22
C ARG A 435 0.36 -8.92 -12.23
N ASN A 436 0.37 -9.51 -13.43
CA ASN A 436 0.62 -10.94 -13.66
C ASN A 436 2.10 -11.28 -13.94
N LEU A 437 2.97 -10.28 -14.07
CA LEU A 437 4.40 -10.50 -14.35
C LEU A 437 5.18 -10.84 -13.07
N THR A 438 6.35 -11.45 -13.25
CA THR A 438 7.30 -11.73 -12.16
C THR A 438 8.47 -10.75 -12.17
N SER A 439 8.98 -10.38 -13.34
CA SER A 439 10.10 -9.45 -13.49
C SER A 439 9.71 -8.02 -13.13
N LEU A 440 10.42 -7.41 -12.17
CA LEU A 440 10.21 -6.02 -11.74
C LEU A 440 10.38 -5.02 -12.89
N GLU A 441 11.37 -5.22 -13.75
CA GLU A 441 11.63 -4.34 -14.89
C GLU A 441 10.45 -4.34 -15.86
N GLN A 442 9.89 -5.52 -16.15
CA GLN A 442 8.72 -5.62 -17.02
C GLN A 442 7.47 -5.06 -16.35
N LYS A 443 7.29 -5.22 -15.03
CA LYS A 443 6.18 -4.58 -14.30
C LYS A 443 6.19 -3.06 -14.49
N ILE A 444 7.35 -2.43 -14.27
CA ILE A 444 7.50 -0.98 -14.41
C ILE A 444 7.22 -0.58 -15.87
N LEU A 445 7.81 -1.28 -16.84
CA LEU A 445 7.61 -0.99 -18.27
C LEU A 445 6.12 -1.00 -18.66
N TYR A 446 5.37 -2.02 -18.25
CA TYR A 446 3.96 -2.14 -18.62
C TYR A 446 3.06 -1.16 -17.85
N LEU A 447 3.42 -0.79 -16.61
CA LEU A 447 2.76 0.32 -15.90
C LEU A 447 3.00 1.66 -16.61
N GLU A 448 4.22 1.90 -17.12
CA GLU A 448 4.54 3.10 -17.91
C GLU A 448 3.80 3.10 -19.26
N LYS A 449 3.68 1.95 -19.94
CA LYS A 449 2.85 1.82 -21.14
C LYS A 449 1.38 2.11 -20.85
N ALA A 450 0.84 1.64 -19.73
CA ALA A 450 -0.53 1.94 -19.32
C ALA A 450 -0.74 3.45 -19.12
N ILE A 451 0.17 4.12 -18.42
CA ILE A 451 0.16 5.58 -18.23
C ILE A 451 0.17 6.29 -19.58
N GLN A 452 1.06 5.90 -20.50
CA GLN A 452 1.14 6.50 -21.84
C GLN A 452 -0.16 6.35 -22.63
N ALA A 453 -0.81 5.18 -22.55
CA ALA A 453 -2.08 4.93 -23.22
C ALA A 453 -3.20 5.83 -22.67
N TYR A 454 -3.31 5.98 -21.34
CA TYR A 454 -4.29 6.87 -20.73
C TYR A 454 -4.01 8.36 -21.02
N GLU A 455 -2.75 8.79 -20.98
CA GLU A 455 -2.37 10.16 -21.32
C GLU A 455 -2.67 10.47 -22.80
N ALA A 456 -2.43 9.52 -23.70
CA ALA A 456 -2.81 9.64 -25.10
C ALA A 456 -4.34 9.71 -25.29
N ALA A 457 -5.10 8.91 -24.52
CA ALA A 457 -6.56 8.96 -24.53
C ALA A 457 -7.07 10.36 -24.11
N LEU A 458 -6.49 10.95 -23.06
CA LEU A 458 -6.83 12.29 -22.57
C LEU A 458 -6.45 13.42 -23.52
N ILE A 459 -5.47 13.22 -24.41
CA ILE A 459 -5.13 14.20 -25.46
C ILE A 459 -6.18 14.20 -26.57
N ASN A 460 -6.74 13.03 -26.89
CA ASN A 460 -7.65 12.85 -28.02
C ASN A 460 -9.14 13.00 -27.63
N ILE A 461 -9.46 12.98 -26.34
CA ILE A 461 -10.83 13.06 -25.85
C ILE A 461 -11.38 14.49 -25.96
N GLN A 462 -12.67 14.61 -26.29
CA GLN A 462 -13.41 15.88 -26.21
C GLN A 462 -14.16 15.92 -24.87
N PRO A 463 -13.69 16.66 -23.85
CA PRO A 463 -14.20 16.51 -22.48
C PRO A 463 -15.68 16.85 -22.32
N GLN A 464 -16.21 17.76 -23.14
CA GLN A 464 -17.62 18.17 -23.12
C GLN A 464 -18.56 17.08 -23.63
N GLU A 465 -18.08 16.23 -24.53
CA GLU A 465 -18.89 15.17 -25.15
C GLU A 465 -18.73 13.84 -24.40
N GLN A 466 -17.56 13.58 -23.82
CA GLN A 466 -17.17 12.30 -23.22
C GLN A 466 -16.75 12.45 -21.75
N THR A 467 -17.52 13.21 -20.97
CA THR A 467 -17.15 13.58 -19.60
C THR A 467 -17.00 12.36 -18.68
N GLN A 468 -17.85 11.34 -18.84
CA GLN A 468 -17.77 10.09 -18.06
C GLN A 468 -16.48 9.32 -18.34
N LEU A 469 -16.10 9.23 -19.62
CA LEU A 469 -14.85 8.58 -20.02
C LEU A 469 -13.62 9.34 -19.49
N CYS A 470 -13.65 10.67 -19.46
CA CYS A 470 -12.61 11.47 -18.79
C CYS A 470 -12.46 11.09 -17.31
N ALA A 471 -13.57 10.93 -16.59
CA ALA A 471 -13.54 10.51 -15.18
C ALA A 471 -12.93 9.12 -15.02
N THR A 472 -13.34 8.15 -15.87
CA THR A 472 -12.82 6.79 -15.87
C THR A 472 -11.32 6.74 -16.15
N ILE A 473 -10.85 7.42 -17.20
CA ILE A 473 -9.42 7.44 -17.55
C ILE A 473 -8.59 8.07 -16.42
N GLN A 474 -9.05 9.18 -15.84
CA GLN A 474 -8.35 9.83 -14.73
C GLN A 474 -8.31 8.96 -13.47
N ASN A 475 -9.38 8.25 -13.15
CA ASN A 475 -9.40 7.31 -12.04
C ASN A 475 -8.43 6.14 -12.27
N ASN A 476 -8.39 5.59 -13.50
CA ASN A 476 -7.49 4.52 -13.87
C ASN A 476 -6.03 4.98 -13.83
N LEU A 477 -5.74 6.18 -14.35
CA LEU A 477 -4.43 6.80 -14.26
C LEU A 477 -3.97 6.96 -12.80
N GLY A 478 -4.87 7.36 -11.89
CA GLY A 478 -4.60 7.41 -10.46
C GLY A 478 -4.23 6.05 -9.86
N ALA A 479 -4.92 4.99 -10.29
CA ALA A 479 -4.65 3.63 -9.83
C ALA A 479 -3.30 3.12 -10.32
N VAL A 480 -2.97 3.34 -11.59
CA VAL A 480 -1.68 2.93 -12.17
C VAL A 480 -0.52 3.69 -11.54
N TYR A 481 -0.66 5.00 -11.31
CA TYR A 481 0.36 5.76 -10.56
C TYR A 481 0.54 5.24 -9.13
N SER A 482 -0.54 4.82 -8.46
CA SER A 482 -0.48 4.23 -7.11
C SER A 482 0.23 2.87 -7.11
N ASP A 483 0.03 2.05 -8.14
CA ASP A 483 0.74 0.78 -8.30
C ASP A 483 2.22 0.98 -8.66
N LEU A 484 2.53 1.92 -9.56
CA LEU A 484 3.91 2.27 -9.93
C LEU A 484 4.72 2.78 -8.73
N ALA A 485 4.07 3.52 -7.83
CA ALA A 485 4.68 3.99 -6.59
C ALA A 485 5.24 2.87 -5.69
N ARG A 486 4.72 1.64 -5.80
CA ARG A 486 5.23 0.48 -5.05
C ARG A 486 6.62 0.04 -5.51
N TYR A 487 7.00 0.41 -6.73
CA TYR A 487 8.20 -0.05 -7.39
C TYR A 487 9.25 1.05 -7.59
N CYS A 488 8.82 2.29 -7.86
CA CYS A 488 9.75 3.41 -8.04
C CYS A 488 9.11 4.76 -7.66
N ALA A 489 9.97 5.72 -7.28
CA ALA A 489 9.62 7.11 -6.95
C ALA A 489 8.28 7.27 -6.18
N PRO A 490 8.11 6.60 -5.01
CA PRO A 490 6.81 6.46 -4.36
C PRO A 490 6.10 7.79 -4.10
N ALA A 491 6.80 8.79 -3.54
CA ALA A 491 6.19 10.07 -3.22
C ALA A 491 5.69 10.80 -4.48
N ASP A 492 6.49 10.82 -5.55
CA ASP A 492 6.17 11.58 -6.75
C ASP A 492 5.03 10.91 -7.53
N ASN A 493 5.04 9.58 -7.62
CA ASN A 493 3.96 8.82 -8.25
C ASN A 493 2.66 8.90 -7.44
N LEU A 494 2.71 8.88 -6.11
CA LEU A 494 1.52 9.08 -5.27
C LEU A 494 0.96 10.50 -5.38
N GLU A 495 1.80 11.53 -5.55
CA GLU A 495 1.33 12.89 -5.84
C GLU A 495 0.64 12.99 -7.20
N LYS A 496 1.15 12.28 -8.21
CA LYS A 496 0.45 12.16 -9.51
C LYS A 496 -0.87 11.40 -9.37
N ALA A 497 -0.91 10.33 -8.58
CA ALA A 497 -2.13 9.59 -8.30
C ALA A 497 -3.20 10.48 -7.64
N VAL A 498 -2.83 11.25 -6.62
CA VAL A 498 -3.72 12.22 -5.96
C VAL A 498 -4.29 13.22 -6.97
N LYS A 499 -3.45 13.79 -7.85
CA LYS A 499 -3.90 14.73 -8.90
C LYS A 499 -4.87 14.08 -9.88
N ALA A 500 -4.58 12.86 -10.33
CA ALA A 500 -5.44 12.13 -11.26
C ALA A 500 -6.80 11.80 -10.63
N TYR A 501 -6.83 11.31 -9.39
CA TYR A 501 -8.09 11.09 -8.67
C TYR A 501 -8.87 12.39 -8.42
N GLN A 502 -8.21 13.49 -8.10
CA GLN A 502 -8.88 14.79 -7.98
C GLN A 502 -9.51 15.22 -9.31
N ALA A 503 -8.79 15.07 -10.42
CA ALA A 503 -9.34 15.35 -11.76
C ALA A 503 -10.52 14.44 -12.10
N ALA A 504 -10.46 13.15 -11.75
CA ALA A 504 -11.58 12.22 -11.91
C ALA A 504 -12.82 12.70 -11.15
N LEU A 505 -12.67 13.14 -9.89
CA LEU A 505 -13.76 13.65 -9.07
C LEU A 505 -14.38 14.94 -9.64
N GLU A 506 -13.59 15.84 -10.24
CA GLU A 506 -14.14 17.01 -10.92
C GLU A 506 -15.06 16.59 -12.08
N TYR A 507 -14.64 15.63 -12.91
CA TYR A 507 -15.50 15.11 -13.99
C TYR A 507 -16.73 14.36 -13.45
N CYS A 508 -16.59 13.54 -12.42
CA CYS A 508 -17.74 12.87 -11.79
C CYS A 508 -18.80 13.86 -11.29
N ARG A 509 -18.40 15.03 -10.76
CA ARG A 509 -19.34 16.07 -10.32
C ARG A 509 -20.07 16.73 -11.48
N LEU A 510 -19.46 16.81 -12.66
CA LEU A 510 -20.09 17.32 -13.88
C LEU A 510 -21.09 16.33 -14.48
N THR A 511 -20.87 15.02 -14.30
CA THR A 511 -21.73 13.94 -14.82
C THR A 511 -22.68 13.37 -13.80
N ALA A 512 -22.82 14.00 -12.62
CA ALA A 512 -23.71 13.55 -11.56
C ALA A 512 -25.18 13.77 -11.96
N GLU A 513 -25.67 12.95 -12.90
CA GLU A 513 -27.07 12.57 -12.90
C GLU A 513 -27.29 11.88 -11.54
N ASN A 514 -28.29 12.31 -10.76
CA ASN A 514 -28.59 11.81 -9.41
C ASN A 514 -29.08 10.35 -9.44
N THR A 515 -28.29 9.44 -10.00
CA THR A 515 -28.50 8.01 -10.04
C THR A 515 -27.66 7.35 -8.96
N ASP A 516 -28.12 6.20 -8.46
CA ASP A 516 -27.36 5.46 -7.44
C ASP A 516 -26.01 4.98 -8.00
N SER A 517 -25.92 4.64 -9.30
CA SER A 517 -24.69 4.18 -9.94
C SER A 517 -23.59 5.26 -9.96
N SER A 518 -23.93 6.49 -10.37
CA SER A 518 -22.95 7.59 -10.43
C SER A 518 -22.42 7.97 -9.04
N ALA A 519 -23.28 7.88 -8.02
CA ALA A 519 -22.94 8.14 -6.63
C ALA A 519 -21.94 7.11 -6.08
N ILE A 520 -22.12 5.82 -6.42
CA ILE A 520 -21.19 4.75 -6.03
C ILE A 520 -19.84 4.88 -6.75
N GLN A 521 -19.82 5.24 -8.04
CA GLN A 521 -18.57 5.49 -8.77
C GLN A 521 -17.78 6.67 -8.17
N TYR A 522 -18.48 7.75 -7.80
CA TYR A 522 -17.87 8.87 -7.07
C TYR A 522 -17.25 8.38 -5.76
N ALA A 523 -18.01 7.65 -4.94
CA ALA A 523 -17.55 7.16 -3.65
C ALA A 523 -16.34 6.21 -3.76
N ALA A 524 -16.30 5.35 -4.77
CA ALA A 524 -15.15 4.50 -5.06
C ALA A 524 -13.90 5.33 -5.38
N THR A 525 -14.05 6.37 -6.20
CA THR A 525 -12.96 7.29 -6.54
C THR A 525 -12.47 8.07 -5.31
N VAL A 526 -13.37 8.55 -4.46
CA VAL A 526 -13.02 9.22 -3.20
C VAL A 526 -12.27 8.26 -2.25
N ASN A 527 -12.70 7.00 -2.15
CA ASN A 527 -11.97 5.99 -1.35
C ASN A 527 -10.56 5.71 -1.91
N ASN A 528 -10.41 5.67 -3.23
CA ASN A 528 -9.10 5.52 -3.88
C ASN A 528 -8.19 6.72 -3.58
N LEU A 529 -8.72 7.94 -3.64
CA LEU A 529 -8.01 9.15 -3.24
C LEU A 529 -7.54 9.09 -1.78
N GLY A 530 -8.39 8.61 -0.86
CA GLY A 530 -7.99 8.43 0.53
C GLY A 530 -6.87 7.42 0.71
N THR A 531 -6.88 6.35 -0.08
CA THR A 531 -5.80 5.35 -0.10
C THR A 531 -4.50 5.93 -0.65
N ALA A 532 -4.57 6.77 -1.69
CA ALA A 532 -3.41 7.49 -2.21
C ALA A 532 -2.82 8.46 -1.16
N TYR A 533 -3.66 9.19 -0.42
CA TYR A 533 -3.21 10.03 0.69
C TYR A 533 -2.58 9.23 1.83
N TRP A 534 -3.19 8.12 2.22
CA TRP A 534 -2.65 7.26 3.27
C TRP A 534 -1.28 6.69 2.89
N ASN A 535 -1.13 6.23 1.64
CA ASN A 535 0.16 5.79 1.11
C ASN A 535 1.16 6.95 1.07
N LEU A 536 0.75 8.12 0.58
CA LEU A 536 1.63 9.29 0.49
C LEU A 536 2.11 9.74 1.88
N ALA A 537 1.28 9.58 2.92
CA ALA A 537 1.65 9.89 4.30
C ALA A 537 2.84 9.07 4.81
N GLN A 538 3.05 7.85 4.30
CA GLN A 538 4.23 7.06 4.63
C GLN A 538 5.50 7.72 4.08
N HIS A 539 5.39 8.50 2.99
CA HIS A 539 6.53 9.09 2.30
C HIS A 539 6.71 10.58 2.53
N ARG A 540 5.65 11.37 2.70
CA ARG A 540 5.74 12.84 2.78
C ARG A 540 4.58 13.39 3.61
N ASN A 541 4.83 14.47 4.37
CA ASN A 541 3.81 15.24 5.10
C ASN A 541 2.81 14.37 5.90
N SER A 542 3.32 13.41 6.68
CA SER A 542 2.54 12.30 7.25
C SER A 542 1.23 12.71 7.93
N VAL A 543 1.28 13.66 8.88
CA VAL A 543 0.08 14.12 9.61
C VAL A 543 -0.94 14.76 8.67
N THR A 544 -0.49 15.60 7.72
CA THR A 544 -1.39 16.30 6.79
C THR A 544 -2.09 15.30 5.89
N ASN A 545 -1.33 14.37 5.31
CA ASN A 545 -1.87 13.37 4.40
C ASN A 545 -2.75 12.33 5.12
N LEU A 546 -2.44 11.95 6.37
CA LEU A 546 -3.34 11.10 7.16
C LEU A 546 -4.67 11.78 7.46
N LYS A 547 -4.66 13.09 7.77
CA LYS A 547 -5.90 13.87 7.94
C LYS A 547 -6.70 13.97 6.65
N GLN A 548 -6.04 14.12 5.51
CA GLN A 548 -6.70 14.07 4.20
C GLN A 548 -7.30 12.69 3.91
N ALA A 549 -6.56 11.61 4.17
CA ALA A 549 -7.08 10.24 4.04
C ALA A 549 -8.35 10.03 4.87
N ILE A 550 -8.33 10.43 6.15
CA ILE A 550 -9.49 10.35 7.05
C ILE A 550 -10.66 11.17 6.51
N ALA A 551 -10.41 12.40 6.04
CA ALA A 551 -11.47 13.25 5.47
C ALA A 551 -12.12 12.60 4.25
N THR A 552 -11.32 12.08 3.31
CA THR A 552 -11.82 11.40 2.11
C THR A 552 -12.55 10.09 2.44
N TYR A 553 -12.07 9.28 3.38
CA TYR A 553 -12.80 8.07 3.79
C TYR A 553 -14.15 8.40 4.45
N ASN A 554 -14.20 9.45 5.28
CA ASN A 554 -15.47 9.93 5.86
C ASN A 554 -16.41 10.51 4.80
N GLU A 555 -15.91 11.01 3.68
CA GLU A 555 -16.74 11.40 2.54
C GLU A 555 -17.28 10.17 1.81
N ALA A 556 -16.41 9.22 1.44
CA ALA A 556 -16.78 8.02 0.72
C ALA A 556 -17.83 7.18 1.47
N ILE A 557 -17.70 7.03 2.79
CA ILE A 557 -18.60 6.19 3.58
C ILE A 557 -20.06 6.68 3.58
N ARG A 558 -20.32 7.95 3.24
CA ARG A 558 -21.68 8.52 3.18
C ARG A 558 -22.54 7.91 2.07
N TYR A 559 -21.91 7.27 1.10
CA TYR A 559 -22.56 6.65 -0.06
C TYR A 559 -22.74 5.14 0.10
N TYR A 560 -22.12 4.53 1.11
CA TYR A 560 -22.25 3.11 1.38
C TYR A 560 -23.08 2.93 2.65
N THR A 561 -24.19 2.21 2.54
CA THR A 561 -25.00 1.85 3.71
C THR A 561 -24.68 0.41 4.12
N PRO A 562 -24.72 0.07 5.42
CA PRO A 562 -24.46 -1.30 5.83
C PRO A 562 -25.51 -2.32 5.35
N THR A 563 -26.67 -1.86 4.88
CA THR A 563 -27.74 -2.71 4.35
C THR A 563 -27.60 -2.99 2.86
N GLN A 564 -27.16 -2.01 2.07
CA GLN A 564 -27.03 -2.15 0.61
C GLN A 564 -25.61 -2.55 0.21
N HIS A 565 -24.61 -2.09 0.96
CA HIS A 565 -23.19 -2.22 0.65
C HIS A 565 -22.37 -2.62 1.89
N PRO A 566 -22.69 -3.76 2.54
CA PRO A 566 -22.08 -4.15 3.82
C PRO A 566 -20.55 -4.30 3.74
N LEU A 567 -20.02 -4.80 2.63
CA LEU A 567 -18.58 -5.07 2.48
C LEU A 567 -17.79 -3.80 2.16
N GLU A 568 -18.31 -2.93 1.30
CA GLU A 568 -17.72 -1.62 0.99
C GLU A 568 -17.73 -0.72 2.22
N TYR A 569 -18.85 -0.70 2.95
CA TYR A 569 -18.95 0.01 4.23
C TYR A 569 -17.88 -0.48 5.22
N ALA A 570 -17.74 -1.79 5.41
CA ALA A 570 -16.72 -2.35 6.28
C ALA A 570 -15.29 -2.12 5.80
N MET A 571 -15.08 -2.09 4.48
CA MET A 571 -13.78 -1.73 3.91
C MET A 571 -13.36 -0.32 4.27
N ILE A 572 -14.25 0.66 4.11
CA ILE A 572 -13.95 2.05 4.44
C ILE A 572 -13.74 2.21 5.95
N GLN A 573 -14.52 1.50 6.78
CA GLN A 573 -14.30 1.46 8.23
C GLN A 573 -12.93 0.90 8.60
N ASN A 574 -12.49 -0.19 7.97
CA ASN A 574 -11.15 -0.71 8.17
C ASN A 574 -10.07 0.30 7.72
N ASN A 575 -10.27 0.97 6.59
CA ASN A 575 -9.32 1.98 6.09
C ASN A 575 -9.24 3.21 7.03
N LEU A 576 -10.36 3.66 7.57
CA LEU A 576 -10.42 4.66 8.64
C LEU A 576 -9.64 4.19 9.86
N GLY A 577 -9.84 2.94 10.27
CA GLY A 577 -9.11 2.34 11.38
C GLY A 577 -7.59 2.41 11.18
N THR A 578 -7.11 2.05 9.99
CA THR A 578 -5.69 2.11 9.63
C THR A 578 -5.17 3.53 9.67
N ALA A 579 -5.90 4.49 9.08
CA ALA A 579 -5.49 5.88 9.05
C ALA A 579 -5.44 6.51 10.46
N TYR A 580 -6.41 6.20 11.33
CA TYR A 580 -6.39 6.63 12.73
C TYR A 580 -5.23 5.99 13.50
N TRP A 581 -4.99 4.69 13.34
CA TRP A 581 -3.88 4.00 14.00
C TRP A 581 -2.53 4.59 13.59
N ASN A 582 -2.35 4.93 12.30
CA ASN A 582 -1.14 5.62 11.84
C ASN A 582 -1.04 7.02 12.43
N LEU A 583 -2.13 7.79 12.51
CA LEU A 583 -2.12 9.14 13.06
C LEU A 583 -1.80 9.16 14.56
N ALA A 584 -2.22 8.12 15.30
CA ALA A 584 -1.89 7.92 16.71
C ALA A 584 -0.37 7.88 16.99
N GLN A 585 0.45 7.54 15.99
CA GLN A 585 1.92 7.56 16.12
C GLN A 585 2.50 8.98 16.14
N TYR A 586 1.72 9.99 15.76
CA TYR A 586 2.17 11.38 15.62
C TYR A 586 1.54 12.30 16.66
N GLU A 587 0.24 12.13 16.94
CA GLU A 587 -0.50 12.98 17.86
C GLU A 587 -1.62 12.21 18.54
N GLN A 588 -2.03 12.66 19.74
CA GLN A 588 -3.18 12.14 20.50
C GLN A 588 -3.34 10.60 20.47
N PRO A 589 -2.32 9.84 20.90
CA PRO A 589 -2.28 8.38 20.71
C PRO A 589 -3.50 7.66 21.28
N GLU A 590 -3.92 7.99 22.50
CA GLU A 590 -5.10 7.41 23.14
C GLU A 590 -6.38 7.61 22.32
N ASN A 591 -6.66 8.85 21.91
CA ASN A 591 -7.88 9.19 21.17
C ASN A 591 -7.95 8.46 19.82
N TYR A 592 -6.86 8.51 19.05
CA TYR A 592 -6.86 7.90 17.72
C TYR A 592 -6.76 6.37 17.76
N LEU A 593 -6.13 5.77 18.77
CA LEU A 593 -6.18 4.32 18.96
C LEU A 593 -7.61 3.83 19.28
N LEU A 594 -8.35 4.56 20.13
CA LEU A 594 -9.75 4.24 20.42
C LEU A 594 -10.65 4.39 19.19
N LEU A 595 -10.42 5.43 18.36
CA LEU A 595 -11.11 5.59 17.07
C LEU A 595 -10.78 4.45 16.10
N ALA A 596 -9.51 4.03 16.05
CA ALA A 596 -9.09 2.92 15.21
C ALA A 596 -9.78 1.61 15.60
N ILE A 597 -9.76 1.27 16.90
CA ILE A 597 -10.44 0.10 17.46
C ILE A 597 -11.93 0.13 17.11
N SER A 598 -12.61 1.26 17.34
CA SER A 598 -14.03 1.40 17.04
C SER A 598 -14.34 1.15 15.55
N ALA A 599 -13.51 1.67 14.65
CA ALA A 599 -13.69 1.48 13.21
C ALA A 599 -13.48 0.01 12.79
N TYR A 600 -12.45 -0.66 13.31
CA TYR A 600 -12.24 -2.09 13.07
C TYR A 600 -13.36 -2.96 13.62
N GLU A 601 -13.87 -2.67 14.82
CA GLU A 601 -15.02 -3.40 15.40
C GLU A 601 -16.29 -3.23 14.57
N VAL A 602 -16.51 -2.05 13.99
CA VAL A 602 -17.62 -1.83 13.05
C VAL A 602 -17.40 -2.64 11.76
N ALA A 603 -16.18 -2.65 11.21
CA ALA A 603 -15.86 -3.44 10.02
C ALA A 603 -16.11 -4.95 10.23
N LEU A 604 -15.72 -5.49 11.39
CA LEU A 604 -15.89 -6.92 11.74
C LEU A 604 -17.35 -7.36 11.91
N LYS A 605 -18.32 -6.43 11.98
CA LYS A 605 -19.75 -6.78 11.93
C LYS A 605 -20.18 -7.33 10.56
N TYR A 606 -19.47 -6.95 9.50
CA TYR A 606 -19.81 -7.32 8.12
C TYR A 606 -18.70 -8.15 7.45
N ARG A 607 -17.44 -7.96 7.86
CA ARG A 607 -16.31 -8.85 7.51
C ARG A 607 -16.27 -10.02 8.49
N THR A 608 -17.10 -11.03 8.24
CA THR A 608 -17.17 -12.23 9.06
C THR A 608 -16.35 -13.38 8.45
N PRO A 609 -16.00 -14.41 9.23
CA PRO A 609 -15.34 -15.62 8.70
C PRO A 609 -16.11 -16.30 7.56
N GLN A 610 -17.44 -16.17 7.52
CA GLN A 610 -18.29 -16.81 6.52
C GLN A 610 -18.42 -15.98 5.24
N VAL A 611 -18.38 -14.65 5.35
CA VAL A 611 -18.64 -13.75 4.21
C VAL A 611 -17.35 -13.32 3.53
N ALA A 612 -16.33 -12.97 4.31
CA ALA A 612 -15.05 -12.44 3.80
C ALA A 612 -13.90 -12.85 4.73
N PRO A 613 -13.52 -14.15 4.75
CA PRO A 613 -12.57 -14.69 5.70
C PRO A 613 -11.19 -14.02 5.64
N GLY A 614 -10.69 -13.69 4.44
CA GLY A 614 -9.41 -13.01 4.27
C GLY A 614 -9.44 -11.58 4.81
N ALA A 615 -10.50 -10.83 4.47
CA ALA A 615 -10.70 -9.48 4.97
C ALA A 615 -10.97 -9.43 6.49
N CYS A 616 -11.66 -10.44 7.03
CA CYS A 616 -11.89 -10.63 8.45
C CYS A 616 -10.56 -10.83 9.19
N ALA A 617 -9.71 -11.75 8.72
CA ALA A 617 -8.39 -12.00 9.30
C ALA A 617 -7.51 -10.74 9.30
N ALA A 618 -7.46 -10.01 8.18
CA ALA A 618 -6.70 -8.76 8.09
C ALA A 618 -7.21 -7.69 9.07
N THR A 619 -8.53 -7.57 9.23
CA THR A 619 -9.15 -6.59 10.15
C THR A 619 -8.90 -6.98 11.61
N GLN A 620 -8.94 -8.28 11.94
CA GLN A 620 -8.56 -8.79 13.27
C GLN A 620 -7.09 -8.51 13.59
N ASN A 621 -6.18 -8.69 12.62
CA ASN A 621 -4.76 -8.40 12.80
C ASN A 621 -4.52 -6.92 13.13
N ASN A 622 -5.22 -6.03 12.42
CA ASN A 622 -5.15 -4.59 12.64
C ASN A 622 -5.73 -4.21 14.02
N LEU A 623 -6.84 -4.85 14.41
CA LEU A 623 -7.46 -4.68 15.72
C LEU A 623 -6.51 -5.10 16.85
N GLY A 624 -5.85 -6.27 16.72
CA GLY A 624 -4.85 -6.74 17.68
C GLY A 624 -3.68 -5.76 17.83
N THR A 625 -3.23 -5.17 16.73
CA THR A 625 -2.15 -4.18 16.72
C THR A 625 -2.57 -2.86 17.39
N ALA A 626 -3.81 -2.41 17.18
CA ALA A 626 -4.34 -1.24 17.85
C ALA A 626 -4.50 -1.48 19.37
N TYR A 627 -5.01 -2.64 19.77
CA TYR A 627 -5.11 -3.02 21.18
C TYR A 627 -3.74 -3.13 21.85
N TRP A 628 -2.75 -3.71 21.17
CA TRP A 628 -1.38 -3.81 21.69
C TRP A 628 -0.75 -2.43 21.91
N HIS A 629 -0.90 -1.50 20.96
CA HIS A 629 -0.45 -0.11 21.13
C HIS A 629 -1.18 0.61 22.28
N LEU A 630 -2.48 0.41 22.41
CA LEU A 630 -3.27 1.01 23.49
C LEU A 630 -2.87 0.42 24.86
N ALA A 631 -2.61 -0.88 24.93
CA ALA A 631 -2.09 -1.54 26.12
C ALA A 631 -0.78 -0.90 26.56
N ASN A 632 0.18 -0.74 25.64
CA ASN A 632 1.47 -0.12 25.95
C ASN A 632 1.35 1.36 26.36
N TYR A 633 0.38 2.11 25.81
CA TYR A 633 0.07 3.46 26.30
C TYR A 633 -0.36 3.45 27.78
N TYR A 634 -1.14 2.46 28.18
CA TYR A 634 -1.59 2.27 29.57
C TYR A 634 -0.66 1.43 30.44
N LYS A 635 0.59 1.17 30.06
CA LYS A 635 1.53 0.32 30.83
C LYS A 635 1.66 0.67 32.32
N ARG A 636 1.45 1.94 32.70
CA ARG A 636 1.48 2.41 34.10
C ARG A 636 0.16 2.19 34.89
N LYS A 637 -0.86 1.65 34.23
CA LYS A 637 -2.16 1.32 34.80
C LYS A 637 -2.41 -0.19 34.61
N PRO A 638 -2.03 -1.02 35.59
CA PRO A 638 -1.99 -2.48 35.42
C PRO A 638 -3.31 -3.11 34.97
N LYS A 639 -4.45 -2.60 35.45
CA LYS A 639 -5.77 -3.14 35.08
C LYS A 639 -6.08 -2.92 33.60
N GLU A 640 -5.94 -1.69 33.13
CA GLU A 640 -6.15 -1.32 31.73
C GLU A 640 -5.11 -1.99 30.83
N TYR A 641 -3.84 -2.00 31.23
CA TYR A 641 -2.76 -2.67 30.49
C TYR A 641 -3.07 -4.16 30.29
N PHE A 642 -3.40 -4.88 31.37
CA PHE A 642 -3.77 -6.29 31.31
C PHE A 642 -4.99 -6.52 30.42
N GLN A 643 -6.06 -5.73 30.59
CA GLN A 643 -7.28 -5.84 29.80
C GLN A 643 -7.01 -5.68 28.30
N TYR A 644 -6.25 -4.66 27.89
CA TYR A 644 -5.95 -4.43 26.48
C TYR A 644 -4.99 -5.46 25.89
N LEU A 645 -4.04 -6.01 26.67
CA LEU A 645 -3.24 -7.16 26.22
C LEU A 645 -4.11 -8.40 25.97
N GLN A 646 -5.12 -8.65 26.81
CA GLN A 646 -6.07 -9.76 26.57
C GLN A 646 -6.88 -9.55 25.28
N GLN A 647 -7.29 -8.32 24.98
CA GLN A 647 -7.98 -8.00 23.73
C GLN A 647 -7.05 -8.17 22.51
N ALA A 648 -5.79 -7.75 22.62
CA ALA A 648 -4.79 -7.96 21.57
C ALA A 648 -4.56 -9.45 21.29
N LEU A 649 -4.41 -10.25 22.34
CA LEU A 649 -4.27 -11.71 22.27
C LEU A 649 -5.44 -12.35 21.53
N ALA A 650 -6.68 -12.05 21.94
CA ALA A 650 -7.87 -12.62 21.32
C ALA A 650 -7.98 -12.29 19.81
N ALA A 651 -7.63 -11.05 19.42
CA ALA A 651 -7.67 -10.62 18.02
C ALA A 651 -6.57 -11.31 17.18
N TYR A 652 -5.36 -11.46 17.71
CA TYR A 652 -4.28 -12.16 17.00
C TYR A 652 -4.53 -13.68 16.90
N GLU A 653 -5.07 -14.32 17.93
CA GLU A 653 -5.48 -15.73 17.87
C GLU A 653 -6.58 -15.95 16.82
N ALA A 654 -7.59 -15.07 16.77
CA ALA A 654 -8.63 -15.11 15.74
C ALA A 654 -8.04 -14.93 14.33
N THR A 655 -7.04 -14.06 14.18
CA THR A 655 -6.32 -13.85 12.91
C THR A 655 -5.65 -15.15 12.44
N LEU A 656 -4.85 -15.77 13.31
CA LEU A 656 -4.08 -16.97 12.97
C LEU A 656 -4.99 -18.17 12.70
N TYR A 657 -6.07 -18.32 13.48
CA TYR A 657 -7.08 -19.35 13.23
C TYR A 657 -7.70 -19.22 11.83
N LEU A 658 -8.10 -18.01 11.43
CA LEU A 658 -8.67 -17.79 10.09
C LEU A 658 -7.64 -17.99 8.98
N ALA A 659 -6.40 -17.55 9.19
CA ALA A 659 -5.32 -17.76 8.24
C ALA A 659 -5.03 -19.25 8.01
N GLU A 660 -5.06 -20.06 9.06
CA GLU A 660 -4.89 -21.51 8.98
C GLU A 660 -6.05 -22.18 8.21
N GLN A 661 -7.29 -21.78 8.48
CA GLN A 661 -8.46 -22.27 7.72
C GLN A 661 -8.35 -21.95 6.23
N LEU A 662 -7.87 -20.76 5.88
CA LEU A 662 -7.66 -20.34 4.50
C LEU A 662 -6.53 -21.14 3.82
N ALA A 663 -5.43 -21.40 4.53
CA ALA A 663 -4.31 -22.18 4.01
C ALA A 663 -4.70 -23.65 3.74
N ASN A 664 -5.56 -24.24 4.57
CA ASN A 664 -6.00 -25.62 4.44
C ASN A 664 -7.04 -25.83 3.31
N ASN A 665 -7.68 -24.75 2.83
CA ASN A 665 -8.65 -24.79 1.75
C ASN A 665 -7.98 -24.54 0.38
N SER A 666 -7.35 -25.58 -0.16
CA SER A 666 -6.49 -25.55 -1.37
C SER A 666 -7.17 -25.16 -2.69
N GLN A 667 -8.49 -25.08 -2.76
CA GLN A 667 -9.23 -24.63 -3.96
C GLN A 667 -9.36 -23.11 -4.08
N THR A 668 -9.03 -22.33 -3.04
CA THR A 668 -9.23 -20.86 -3.01
C THR A 668 -8.13 -20.10 -2.25
N ALA A 669 -6.97 -20.71 -2.02
CA ALA A 669 -5.88 -20.11 -1.23
C ALA A 669 -5.28 -18.89 -1.94
N LYS A 670 -5.97 -17.75 -1.83
CA LYS A 670 -5.43 -16.44 -2.16
C LYS A 670 -4.36 -16.08 -1.13
N PRO A 671 -3.30 -15.36 -1.54
CA PRO A 671 -2.32 -14.87 -0.59
C PRO A 671 -2.97 -13.93 0.42
N LEU A 672 -2.61 -14.08 1.69
CA LEU A 672 -3.03 -13.15 2.74
C LEU A 672 -2.55 -11.74 2.39
N THR A 673 -3.34 -10.74 2.75
CA THR A 673 -3.02 -9.32 2.52
C THR A 673 -2.11 -8.73 3.61
N PHE A 674 -1.66 -9.55 4.56
CA PHE A 674 -0.78 -9.18 5.66
C PHE A 674 0.28 -10.26 5.87
N ASP A 675 1.39 -9.88 6.48
CA ASP A 675 2.47 -10.80 6.83
C ASP A 675 2.10 -11.60 8.09
N ILE A 676 1.85 -12.91 7.92
CA ILE A 676 1.48 -13.81 9.01
C ILE A 676 2.59 -13.96 10.06
N TYR A 677 3.87 -13.80 9.68
CA TYR A 677 5.00 -13.91 10.59
C TYR A 677 5.08 -12.69 11.51
N SER A 678 4.74 -11.50 10.99
CA SER A 678 4.53 -10.31 11.82
C SER A 678 3.44 -10.53 12.87
N THR A 679 2.34 -11.22 12.51
CA THR A 679 1.27 -11.59 13.46
C THR A 679 1.78 -12.54 14.54
N HIS A 680 2.56 -13.57 14.17
CA HIS A 680 3.20 -14.48 15.12
C HIS A 680 4.12 -13.75 16.10
N ASN A 681 5.02 -12.89 15.61
CA ASN A 681 5.88 -12.08 16.48
C ASN A 681 5.05 -11.19 17.43
N ASN A 682 4.00 -10.51 16.93
CA ASN A 682 3.18 -9.65 17.78
C ASN A 682 2.44 -10.43 18.87
N LEU A 683 1.88 -11.60 18.54
CA LEU A 683 1.25 -12.48 19.53
C LEU A 683 2.26 -13.00 20.55
N ALA A 684 3.48 -13.35 20.11
CA ALA A 684 4.56 -13.76 20.98
C ALA A 684 4.94 -12.66 21.98
N LEU A 685 5.04 -11.41 21.52
CA LEU A 685 5.30 -10.25 22.37
C LEU A 685 4.19 -10.02 23.41
N VAL A 686 2.92 -10.17 23.02
CA VAL A 686 1.78 -10.06 23.95
C VAL A 686 1.88 -11.12 25.05
N HIS A 687 2.11 -12.39 24.69
CA HIS A 687 2.30 -13.46 25.67
C HIS A 687 3.52 -13.23 26.57
N TYR A 688 4.64 -12.78 26.00
CA TYR A 688 5.84 -12.46 26.76
C TYR A 688 5.59 -11.34 27.77
N GLN A 689 4.85 -10.30 27.39
CA GLN A 689 4.46 -9.21 28.28
C GLN A 689 3.52 -9.69 29.41
N LEU A 690 2.54 -10.56 29.08
CA LEU A 690 1.67 -11.18 30.08
C LEU A 690 2.45 -12.02 31.10
N ALA A 691 3.47 -12.75 30.66
CA ALA A 691 4.28 -13.58 31.55
C ALA A 691 5.24 -12.77 32.44
N THR A 692 5.76 -11.65 31.95
CA THR A 692 6.88 -10.94 32.61
C THR A 692 6.47 -9.77 33.48
N ASP A 693 5.25 -9.23 33.31
CA ASP A 693 4.80 -8.14 34.16
C ASP A 693 4.32 -8.65 35.53
N SER A 694 5.13 -8.37 36.55
CA SER A 694 4.86 -8.77 37.94
C SER A 694 3.56 -8.21 38.54
N SER A 695 2.96 -7.18 37.93
CA SER A 695 1.72 -6.57 38.42
C SER A 695 0.46 -7.35 38.03
N PHE A 696 0.57 -8.34 37.14
CA PHE A 696 -0.55 -9.11 36.65
C PHE A 696 -0.93 -10.26 37.60
N PRO A 697 -2.24 -10.49 37.84
CA PRO A 697 -2.73 -11.50 38.75
C PRO A 697 -2.78 -12.89 38.09
N ILE A 698 -1.65 -13.37 37.57
CA ILE A 698 -1.56 -14.69 36.93
C ILE A 698 -0.80 -15.70 37.79
N GLU A 699 -1.26 -16.95 37.76
CA GLU A 699 -0.62 -18.06 38.48
C GLU A 699 0.68 -18.49 37.78
N GLN A 700 1.52 -19.22 38.53
CA GLN A 700 2.83 -19.66 38.02
C GLN A 700 2.71 -20.61 36.81
N ASP A 701 1.66 -21.46 36.77
CA ASP A 701 1.38 -22.33 35.63
C ASP A 701 0.93 -21.52 34.39
N SER A 702 0.12 -20.47 34.59
CA SER A 702 -0.27 -19.55 33.50
C SER A 702 0.94 -18.77 32.96
N ARG A 703 1.87 -18.38 33.84
CA ARG A 703 3.13 -17.74 33.44
C ARG A 703 3.99 -18.67 32.59
N LEU A 704 4.12 -19.94 33.00
CA LEU A 704 4.82 -20.96 32.23
C LEU A 704 4.18 -21.11 30.84
N HIS A 705 2.86 -21.27 30.78
CA HIS A 705 2.12 -21.40 29.53
C HIS A 705 2.37 -20.20 28.60
N HIS A 706 2.28 -18.96 29.11
CA HIS A 706 2.54 -17.78 28.29
C HIS A 706 3.98 -17.72 27.76
N LEU A 707 4.99 -18.08 28.55
CA LEU A 707 6.37 -18.13 28.04
C LEU A 707 6.54 -19.22 26.96
N GLU A 708 5.91 -20.38 27.13
CA GLU A 708 5.93 -21.46 26.14
C GLU A 708 5.27 -21.03 24.83
N THR A 709 4.09 -20.42 24.90
CA THR A 709 3.35 -19.94 23.72
C THR A 709 4.09 -18.79 23.04
N ALA A 710 4.70 -17.88 23.82
CA ALA A 710 5.56 -16.83 23.27
C ALA A 710 6.76 -17.43 22.53
N LEU A 711 7.43 -18.44 23.11
CA LEU A 711 8.58 -19.09 22.47
C LEU A 711 8.16 -19.79 21.18
N HIS A 712 7.03 -20.50 21.19
CA HIS A 712 6.48 -21.14 20.00
C HIS A 712 6.26 -20.14 18.86
N HIS A 713 5.58 -19.02 19.13
CA HIS A 713 5.30 -18.03 18.09
C HIS A 713 6.53 -17.25 17.63
N HIS A 714 7.49 -16.96 18.52
CA HIS A 714 8.78 -16.40 18.11
C HIS A 714 9.51 -17.35 17.16
N LEU A 715 9.46 -18.67 17.39
CA LEU A 715 10.06 -19.65 16.48
C LEU A 715 9.34 -19.73 15.13
N GLN A 716 8.01 -19.57 15.08
CA GLN A 716 7.26 -19.48 13.83
C GLN A 716 7.68 -18.25 13.00
N ALA A 717 7.78 -17.08 13.65
CA ALA A 717 8.22 -15.85 13.00
C ALA A 717 9.68 -15.95 12.54
N LEU A 718 10.56 -16.51 13.37
CA LEU A 718 11.98 -16.70 13.05
C LEU A 718 12.16 -17.59 11.82
N ASN A 719 11.39 -18.67 11.75
CA ASN A 719 11.39 -19.56 10.58
C ASN A 719 10.88 -18.83 9.33
N GLY A 720 9.79 -18.07 9.43
CA GLY A 720 9.24 -17.33 8.29
C GLY A 720 10.14 -16.23 7.73
N TRP A 721 11.02 -15.69 8.55
CA TRP A 721 11.95 -14.63 8.17
C TRP A 721 13.38 -15.13 7.88
N HIS A 722 13.60 -16.42 7.63
CA HIS A 722 14.95 -16.98 7.39
C HIS A 722 15.71 -16.28 6.24
N ASP A 723 15.01 -15.85 5.19
CA ASP A 723 15.58 -15.14 4.04
C ASP A 723 15.64 -13.61 4.23
N GLN A 724 15.22 -13.12 5.39
CA GLN A 724 15.22 -11.70 5.73
C GLN A 724 16.12 -11.46 6.95
N PRO A 725 17.46 -11.28 6.74
CA PRO A 725 18.44 -11.29 7.81
C PRO A 725 18.12 -10.34 8.98
N GLU A 726 17.53 -9.19 8.68
CA GLU A 726 17.19 -8.15 9.67
C GLU A 726 16.09 -8.59 10.62
N PHE A 727 15.04 -9.21 10.09
CA PHE A 727 13.95 -9.73 10.89
C PHE A 727 14.35 -11.01 11.61
N TYR A 728 15.14 -11.87 10.95
CA TYR A 728 15.68 -13.09 11.54
C TYR A 728 16.54 -12.78 12.78
N GLU A 729 17.51 -11.87 12.67
CA GLU A 729 18.39 -11.53 13.79
C GLU A 729 17.61 -10.94 14.97
N LYS A 730 16.63 -10.08 14.68
CA LYS A 730 15.77 -9.50 15.71
C LYS A 730 14.95 -10.58 16.42
N GLU A 731 14.32 -11.45 15.65
CA GLU A 731 13.45 -12.49 16.20
C GLU A 731 14.26 -13.52 17.01
N LEU A 732 15.48 -13.81 16.59
CA LEU A 732 16.42 -14.66 17.31
C LEU A 732 16.76 -14.07 18.70
N ASN A 733 16.92 -12.75 18.78
CA ASN A 733 17.13 -12.08 20.08
C ASN A 733 15.92 -12.22 21.00
N PHE A 734 14.69 -12.18 20.46
CA PHE A 734 13.49 -12.45 21.27
C PHE A 734 13.43 -13.91 21.74
N VAL A 735 13.79 -14.88 20.89
CA VAL A 735 13.91 -16.30 21.30
C VAL A 735 14.90 -16.45 22.46
N ILE A 736 16.09 -15.85 22.35
CA ILE A 736 17.13 -15.89 23.40
C ILE A 736 16.64 -15.22 24.69
N GLN A 737 16.02 -14.04 24.57
CA GLN A 737 15.45 -13.32 25.70
C GLN A 737 14.36 -14.14 26.40
N ASN A 738 13.53 -14.85 25.64
CA ASN A 738 12.50 -15.71 26.18
C ASN A 738 13.11 -16.88 26.96
N ILE A 739 14.11 -17.59 26.40
CA ILE A 739 14.82 -18.68 27.09
C ILE A 739 15.54 -18.18 28.37
N ARG A 740 16.17 -17.00 28.34
CA ARG A 740 16.75 -16.39 29.55
C ARG A 740 15.68 -16.07 30.59
N THR A 741 14.46 -15.75 30.17
CA THR A 741 13.33 -15.50 31.07
C THR A 741 12.83 -16.78 31.71
N PHE A 742 12.75 -17.89 30.97
CA PHE A 742 12.52 -19.22 31.56
C PHE A 742 13.51 -19.55 32.67
N TYR A 743 14.81 -19.27 32.46
CA TYR A 743 15.81 -19.46 33.51
C TYR A 743 15.57 -18.55 34.72
N ARG A 744 15.27 -17.27 34.51
CA ARG A 744 15.00 -16.33 35.61
C ARG A 744 13.79 -16.71 36.46
N GLU A 745 12.71 -17.18 35.81
CA GLU A 745 11.43 -17.48 36.47
C GLU A 745 11.38 -18.90 37.05
N PHE A 746 12.05 -19.87 36.43
CA PHE A 746 11.92 -21.31 36.75
C PHE A 746 13.27 -22.04 36.89
N GLY A 747 14.39 -21.32 36.92
CA GLY A 747 15.73 -21.88 37.07
C GLY A 747 16.16 -22.77 35.91
N LEU A 748 17.11 -23.65 36.19
CA LEU A 748 17.69 -24.56 35.18
C LEU A 748 16.62 -25.47 34.55
N GLN A 749 15.65 -25.93 35.33
CA GLN A 749 14.58 -26.79 34.83
C GLN A 749 13.71 -26.06 33.80
N GLY A 750 13.39 -24.78 34.04
CA GLY A 750 12.71 -23.94 33.05
C GLY A 750 13.51 -23.74 31.77
N GLN A 751 14.81 -23.49 31.89
CA GLN A 751 15.68 -23.34 30.72
C GLN A 751 15.75 -24.63 29.88
N ILE A 752 15.79 -25.80 30.53
CA ILE A 752 15.74 -27.10 29.85
C ILE A 752 14.40 -27.28 29.12
N ILE A 753 13.28 -26.91 29.75
CA ILE A 753 11.95 -26.94 29.11
C ILE A 753 11.95 -26.07 27.86
N ALA A 754 12.44 -24.83 27.95
CA ALA A 754 12.52 -23.92 26.80
C ALA A 754 13.37 -24.49 25.67
N LEU A 755 14.58 -24.97 26.00
CA LEU A 755 15.50 -25.56 25.03
C LEU A 755 14.93 -26.84 24.38
N SER A 756 14.13 -27.63 25.09
CA SER A 756 13.50 -28.83 24.51
C SER A 756 12.48 -28.51 23.41
N LYS A 757 11.99 -27.25 23.36
CA LYS A 757 11.04 -26.77 22.34
C LYS A 757 11.74 -26.08 21.16
N VAL A 758 13.05 -25.86 21.23
CA VAL A 758 13.82 -25.22 20.15
C VAL A 758 14.21 -26.27 19.10
N PRO A 759 13.94 -26.04 17.80
CA PRO A 759 14.39 -26.90 16.71
C PRO A 759 15.90 -27.17 16.75
N ALA A 760 16.30 -28.42 16.51
CA ALA A 760 17.70 -28.85 16.66
C ALA A 760 18.69 -28.08 15.78
N ASN A 761 18.26 -27.61 14.60
CA ASN A 761 19.06 -26.81 13.68
C ASN A 761 19.37 -25.40 14.20
N LEU A 762 18.57 -24.86 15.14
CA LEU A 762 18.78 -23.54 15.72
C LEU A 762 19.65 -23.58 16.99
N LEU A 763 19.81 -24.74 17.62
CA LEU A 763 20.59 -24.90 18.85
C LEU A 763 22.05 -24.43 18.73
N PRO A 764 22.79 -24.72 17.64
CA PRO A 764 24.18 -24.24 17.48
C PRO A 764 24.30 -22.72 17.46
N GLU A 765 23.25 -22.01 17.04
CA GLU A 765 23.22 -20.55 16.99
C GLU A 765 22.76 -19.92 18.33
N ILE A 766 21.83 -20.60 19.02
CA ILE A 766 21.22 -20.11 20.27
C ILE A 766 22.11 -20.37 21.49
N LEU A 767 22.66 -21.58 21.64
CA LEU A 767 23.40 -21.98 22.84
C LEU A 767 24.60 -21.07 23.18
N PRO A 768 25.42 -20.58 22.22
CA PRO A 768 26.51 -19.66 22.52
C PRO A 768 26.08 -18.30 23.05
N LYS A 769 24.79 -17.95 22.89
CA LYS A 769 24.21 -16.64 23.27
C LYS A 769 23.42 -16.71 24.58
N LEU A 770 23.24 -17.88 25.20
CA LEU A 770 22.57 -18.05 26.50
C LEU A 770 23.56 -17.93 27.65
#